data_AF-A0A956GNX1-F1
#
_entry.id   AF-A0A956GNX1-F1
#
_cell.length_a   1.000
_cell.length_b   1.000
_cell.length_c   1.000
_cell.angle_alpha   90.00
_cell.angle_beta   90.00
_cell.angle_gamma   90.00
#
_symmetry.space_group_name_H-M   'P 1'
#
loop_
_entity.id
_entity.type
_entity.pdbx_description
1 polymer ?
#
loop_
_entity_poly.entity_id
_entity_poly.type
_entity_poly.pdbx_seq_one_letter_code
_entity_poly.pdbx_strand_id
1 'polypeptide(L)'
;ATGTLRARRGARLAAITSGGAIPDNNNYAVVQWPEELRVGEIDEDFAIESMAGDIFQLGNTAWRIRRVEAGRVIVEDAHGLPPTIPFWLGEAPARTRELSDEVSALRGEIDGRLAACEGPDGIAGIERWLADAASMSRGAAAQLVAYLAAGRGALGAVPTRDLIVAERFFDEGGGMQLVLHAPLGGRINRAWGLALRKRFCRSFDFELQAAATDDGIVISLGQPHSFPLETVFGFVPAAQSEEILVQAMLDRPMFEVRWRWNATRSLTVLRRMGGKKVPPQLVKMRVADLLSVVFPAAQACLENVVGDRELPDHPLVFETVRDCLVEALDAEGLRELCGRIERGEVQVLARDTVEPSVLCHELLNANPYAFLDDAPLEERRTRAVNLRRTLRSDQLEADAALDAAAIDAAEAEVAPVVRDRDELHDALLALWLVPAARARTLDGSGRWLDDLAEAGRAVQLRWSRPVDAAATPGGDAGDGADGAHEHVAWVATERLAAVLALVPDATRTPCREVPAWSTPLDPDAAAIRIVGGWLDHGGPRSARQLADTLGLAPAVVLGALLWLEGDGAILRGSFRPGAPPRSAAGAFRDALAVVDDPAHTLDVEWCNRRVLARIHRLTLMRLRREIEPVNAAALMRFLLRWQRVARGAQLLGADGLARVIEQLQGFETAAGAWEREVLPARLHGYDASWLDQMCLGGQVTWCRLSPRKKAVAEAGDDGDAANAGDDATAAAAAPRTLADDLQRILTEHADDAYTVDVFTKMARSLAAVAPLDQIPAEPTPAARTAPSRAAPLTFMMRADAAWLRAPAALRDG
;
A
#
# COMPACT_ATOMS: atom_id res chain seq x y z
N ALA A 1 21.03 -26.62 -50.68
CA ALA A 1 21.83 -26.84 -51.92
C ALA A 1 21.02 -27.02 -53.22
N THR A 2 19.69 -26.85 -53.26
CA THR A 2 18.95 -26.56 -54.51
C THR A 2 18.00 -25.36 -54.40
N GLY A 3 17.80 -24.81 -53.19
CA GLY A 3 16.87 -23.70 -52.93
C GLY A 3 15.40 -24.02 -53.20
N THR A 4 15.06 -25.27 -53.53
CA THR A 4 13.70 -25.68 -53.92
C THR A 4 13.00 -26.40 -52.77
N LEU A 5 11.83 -25.91 -52.34
CA LEU A 5 10.98 -26.56 -51.34
C LEU A 5 9.93 -27.46 -52.02
N ARG A 6 9.74 -28.68 -51.52
CA ARG A 6 8.70 -29.62 -51.99
C ARG A 6 7.85 -30.11 -50.83
N ALA A 7 6.54 -29.98 -50.96
CA ALA A 7 5.59 -30.45 -49.96
C ALA A 7 5.60 -31.99 -49.86
N ARG A 8 5.67 -32.52 -48.64
CA ARG A 8 5.47 -33.95 -48.37
C ARG A 8 3.99 -34.32 -48.51
N ARG A 9 3.72 -35.62 -48.65
CA ARG A 9 2.34 -36.14 -48.71
C ARG A 9 1.59 -35.73 -47.43
N GLY A 10 0.41 -35.16 -47.58
CA GLY A 10 -0.42 -34.70 -46.46
C GLY A 10 -0.16 -33.26 -45.99
N ALA A 11 0.89 -32.58 -46.45
CA ALA A 11 1.23 -31.22 -46.02
C ALA A 11 0.11 -30.20 -46.31
N ARG A 12 -0.54 -30.29 -47.48
CA ARG A 12 -1.70 -29.43 -47.83
C ARG A 12 -2.86 -29.61 -46.84
N LEU A 13 -3.18 -30.86 -46.47
CA LEU A 13 -4.27 -31.13 -45.54
C LEU A 13 -3.93 -30.64 -44.13
N ALA A 14 -2.70 -30.84 -43.67
CA ALA A 14 -2.21 -30.33 -42.39
C ALA A 14 -2.32 -28.79 -42.32
N ALA A 15 -1.87 -28.09 -43.36
CA ALA A 15 -1.95 -26.63 -43.43
C ALA A 15 -3.39 -26.10 -43.41
N ILE A 16 -4.31 -26.73 -44.14
CA ILE A 16 -5.72 -26.29 -44.19
C ILE A 16 -6.44 -26.57 -42.85
N THR A 17 -6.15 -27.70 -42.21
CA THR A 17 -6.92 -28.16 -41.04
C THR A 17 -6.35 -27.71 -39.70
N SER A 18 -5.04 -27.48 -39.64
CA SER A 18 -4.31 -27.10 -38.42
C SER A 18 -3.64 -25.73 -38.52
N GLY A 19 -3.64 -25.08 -39.69
CA GLY A 19 -3.09 -23.74 -39.86
C GLY A 19 -3.93 -22.64 -39.21
N GLY A 20 -3.47 -21.40 -39.33
CA GLY A 20 -4.03 -20.22 -38.68
C GLY A 20 -3.15 -19.69 -37.55
N ALA A 21 -3.25 -18.40 -37.27
CA ALA A 21 -2.40 -17.70 -36.28
C ALA A 21 -3.01 -17.63 -34.88
N ILE A 22 -4.34 -17.79 -34.76
CA ILE A 22 -5.03 -17.78 -33.46
C ILE A 22 -4.70 -19.08 -32.72
N PRO A 23 -4.14 -19.01 -31.50
CA PRO A 23 -3.87 -20.18 -30.69
C PRO A 23 -5.17 -20.84 -30.23
N ASP A 24 -5.13 -22.14 -29.99
CA ASP A 24 -6.22 -22.83 -29.31
C ASP A 24 -6.16 -22.48 -27.82
N ASN A 25 -6.99 -21.52 -27.41
CA ASN A 25 -7.36 -21.35 -26.00
C ASN A 25 -8.28 -22.52 -25.66
N ASN A 26 -7.80 -23.41 -24.80
CA ASN A 26 -8.57 -24.57 -24.41
C ASN A 26 -9.54 -24.14 -23.32
N ASN A 27 -10.69 -23.59 -23.69
CA ASN A 27 -11.74 -23.37 -22.70
C ASN A 27 -12.53 -24.67 -22.50
N TYR A 28 -12.90 -24.99 -21.27
CA TYR A 28 -13.84 -26.07 -20.98
C TYR A 28 -15.25 -25.53 -21.13
N ALA A 29 -16.10 -26.23 -21.89
CA ALA A 29 -17.51 -25.87 -21.96
C ALA A 29 -18.19 -26.17 -20.62
N VAL A 30 -18.83 -25.18 -20.01
CA VAL A 30 -19.64 -25.38 -18.80
C VAL A 30 -21.03 -25.81 -19.24
N VAL A 31 -21.45 -26.99 -18.78
CA VAL A 31 -22.70 -27.63 -19.18
C VAL A 31 -23.54 -27.93 -17.95
N GLN A 32 -24.75 -27.39 -17.92
CA GLN A 32 -25.71 -27.59 -16.85
C GLN A 32 -26.29 -29.00 -16.86
N TRP A 33 -26.41 -29.59 -15.69
CA TRP A 33 -27.13 -30.83 -15.40
C TRP A 33 -28.52 -30.51 -14.81
N PRO A 34 -29.59 -31.27 -15.14
CA PRO A 34 -29.64 -32.42 -16.05
C PRO A 34 -29.89 -32.09 -17.52
N GLU A 35 -30.18 -30.83 -17.85
CA GLU A 35 -30.66 -30.45 -19.19
C GLU A 35 -29.58 -30.49 -20.29
N GLU A 36 -28.31 -30.72 -19.92
CA GLU A 36 -27.12 -30.70 -20.78
C GLU A 36 -26.98 -29.39 -21.60
N LEU A 37 -27.50 -28.30 -21.05
CA LEU A 37 -27.43 -26.98 -21.67
C LEU A 37 -26.07 -26.33 -21.43
N ARG A 38 -25.46 -25.80 -22.48
CA ARG A 38 -24.22 -25.04 -22.35
C ARG A 38 -24.51 -23.67 -21.74
N VAL A 39 -23.96 -23.41 -20.56
CA VAL A 39 -24.15 -22.15 -19.81
C VAL A 39 -22.97 -21.19 -19.94
N GLY A 40 -21.82 -21.68 -20.41
CA GLY A 40 -20.70 -20.84 -20.80
C GLY A 40 -19.42 -21.61 -21.03
N GLU A 41 -18.31 -20.95 -20.76
CA GLU A 41 -16.96 -21.47 -20.88
C GLU A 41 -16.17 -21.03 -19.64
N ILE A 42 -15.19 -21.84 -19.23
CA ILE A 42 -14.19 -21.47 -18.23
C ILE A 42 -12.81 -21.88 -18.74
N ASP A 43 -11.78 -21.25 -18.19
CA ASP A 43 -10.39 -21.56 -18.50
C ASP A 43 -10.06 -23.04 -18.19
N GLU A 44 -9.17 -23.66 -18.97
CA GLU A 44 -8.76 -25.06 -18.78
C GLU A 44 -8.05 -25.27 -17.45
N ASP A 45 -7.19 -24.33 -17.04
CA ASP A 45 -6.40 -24.53 -15.82
C ASP A 45 -7.31 -24.42 -14.59
N PHE A 46 -8.25 -23.47 -14.59
CA PHE A 46 -9.32 -23.40 -13.59
C PHE A 46 -10.15 -24.70 -13.57
N ALA A 47 -10.54 -25.23 -14.75
CA ALA A 47 -11.33 -26.44 -14.84
C ALA A 47 -10.59 -27.70 -14.36
N ILE A 48 -9.28 -27.77 -14.54
CA ILE A 48 -8.43 -28.91 -14.14
C ILE A 48 -8.16 -28.90 -12.63
N GLU A 49 -7.92 -27.73 -12.06
CA GLU A 49 -7.66 -27.56 -10.63
C GLU A 49 -8.93 -27.69 -9.77
N SER A 50 -10.10 -27.50 -10.38
CA SER A 50 -11.38 -27.62 -9.71
C SER A 50 -11.80 -29.07 -9.43
N MET A 51 -12.39 -29.29 -8.25
CA MET A 51 -12.94 -30.57 -7.82
C MET A 51 -14.48 -30.62 -7.89
N ALA A 52 -15.03 -31.83 -7.86
CA ALA A 52 -16.46 -32.03 -7.68
C ALA A 52 -16.90 -31.51 -6.30
N GLY A 53 -17.86 -30.59 -6.31
CA GLY A 53 -18.35 -29.87 -5.12
C GLY A 53 -17.98 -28.39 -5.11
N ASP A 54 -16.96 -27.97 -5.86
CA ASP A 54 -16.53 -26.58 -5.93
C ASP A 54 -17.60 -25.69 -6.56
N ILE A 55 -17.75 -24.47 -6.05
CA ILE A 55 -18.77 -23.52 -6.49
C ILE A 55 -18.07 -22.32 -7.11
N PHE A 56 -18.44 -21.97 -8.34
CA PHE A 56 -17.86 -20.83 -9.04
C PHE A 56 -18.90 -19.95 -9.70
N GLN A 57 -18.55 -18.69 -9.93
CA GLN A 57 -19.45 -17.73 -10.55
C GLN A 57 -19.28 -17.69 -12.06
N LEU A 58 -20.36 -17.86 -12.81
CA LEU A 58 -20.38 -17.65 -14.26
C LEU A 58 -21.57 -16.76 -14.64
N GLY A 59 -21.27 -15.55 -15.10
CA GLY A 59 -22.26 -14.49 -15.23
C GLY A 59 -22.76 -14.03 -13.85
N ASN A 60 -24.08 -13.99 -13.66
CA ASN A 60 -24.71 -13.63 -12.39
C ASN A 60 -25.13 -14.85 -11.55
N THR A 61 -24.76 -16.06 -11.97
CA THR A 61 -25.20 -17.31 -11.34
C THR A 61 -24.01 -18.07 -10.76
N ALA A 62 -24.21 -18.65 -9.58
CA ALA A 62 -23.25 -19.54 -8.94
C ALA A 62 -23.53 -20.99 -9.37
N TRP A 63 -22.50 -21.70 -9.80
CA TRP A 63 -22.57 -23.05 -10.33
C TRP A 63 -21.71 -24.00 -9.48
N ARG A 64 -22.27 -25.14 -9.07
CA ARG A 64 -21.54 -26.21 -8.39
C ARG A 64 -21.06 -27.25 -9.39
N ILE A 65 -19.77 -27.59 -9.34
CA ILE A 65 -19.18 -28.62 -10.19
C ILE A 65 -19.64 -30.00 -9.73
N ARG A 66 -20.26 -30.76 -10.63
CA ARG A 66 -20.60 -32.18 -10.42
C ARG A 66 -19.44 -33.09 -10.81
N ARG A 67 -18.86 -32.83 -11.98
CA ARG A 67 -17.72 -33.58 -12.53
C ARG A 67 -17.05 -32.81 -13.65
N VAL A 68 -15.75 -33.00 -13.77
CA VAL A 68 -14.93 -32.49 -14.88
C VAL A 68 -14.66 -33.63 -15.86
N GLU A 69 -14.94 -33.40 -17.14
CA GLU A 69 -14.67 -34.35 -18.23
C GLU A 69 -13.77 -33.69 -19.29
N ALA A 70 -13.25 -34.48 -20.24
CA ALA A 70 -12.36 -33.96 -21.28
C ALA A 70 -13.03 -32.87 -22.13
N GLY A 71 -12.70 -31.60 -21.86
CA GLY A 71 -13.20 -30.42 -22.57
C GLY A 71 -14.58 -29.91 -22.11
N ARG A 72 -15.15 -30.44 -21.02
CA ARG A 72 -16.41 -29.93 -20.44
C ARG A 72 -16.46 -30.09 -18.92
N VAL A 73 -17.05 -29.12 -18.24
CA VAL A 73 -17.37 -29.18 -16.80
C VAL A 73 -18.88 -29.29 -16.66
N ILE A 74 -19.33 -30.37 -16.01
CA ILE A 74 -20.75 -30.59 -15.74
C ILE A 74 -21.07 -29.92 -14.41
N VAL A 75 -22.05 -29.01 -14.41
CA VAL A 75 -22.41 -28.18 -13.25
C VAL A 75 -23.90 -28.25 -12.93
N GLU A 76 -24.27 -27.93 -11.69
CA GLU A 76 -25.65 -27.67 -11.28
C GLU A 76 -25.74 -26.28 -10.63
N ASP A 77 -26.93 -25.68 -10.60
CA ASP A 77 -27.14 -24.39 -9.92
C ASP A 77 -26.82 -24.52 -8.42
N ALA A 78 -25.99 -23.61 -7.90
CA ALA A 78 -25.61 -23.58 -6.50
C ALA A 78 -26.59 -22.77 -5.62
N HIS A 79 -27.68 -22.25 -6.19
CA HIS A 79 -28.78 -21.55 -5.52
C HIS A 79 -28.33 -20.40 -4.60
N GLY A 80 -27.35 -19.61 -5.06
CA GLY A 80 -26.84 -18.45 -4.34
C GLY A 80 -25.85 -18.75 -3.22
N LEU A 81 -25.33 -19.99 -3.13
CA LEU A 81 -24.17 -20.27 -2.29
C LEU A 81 -22.96 -19.45 -2.72
N PRO A 82 -22.09 -19.03 -1.78
CA PRO A 82 -20.96 -18.15 -2.06
C PRO A 82 -20.00 -18.81 -3.07
N PRO A 83 -19.78 -18.19 -4.24
CA PRO A 83 -18.91 -18.75 -5.28
C PRO A 83 -17.46 -18.26 -5.14
N THR A 84 -16.54 -19.05 -5.67
CA THR A 84 -15.21 -18.58 -6.08
C THR A 84 -15.31 -17.93 -7.47
N ILE A 85 -14.53 -16.89 -7.73
CA ILE A 85 -14.47 -16.29 -9.07
C ILE A 85 -13.52 -17.14 -9.91
N PRO A 86 -13.97 -17.72 -11.05
CA PRO A 86 -13.07 -18.42 -11.95
C PRO A 86 -12.03 -17.44 -12.46
N PHE A 87 -10.76 -17.79 -12.35
CA PHE A 87 -9.70 -17.02 -12.94
C PHE A 87 -9.64 -17.30 -14.45
N TRP A 88 -9.33 -16.26 -15.22
CA TRP A 88 -9.06 -16.38 -16.64
C TRP A 88 -7.57 -16.14 -16.82
N LEU A 89 -6.83 -17.12 -17.33
CA LEU A 89 -5.45 -16.92 -17.78
C LEU A 89 -5.47 -16.33 -19.21
N GLY A 90 -6.16 -15.19 -19.34
CA GLY A 90 -6.13 -14.39 -20.56
C GLY A 90 -5.05 -13.32 -20.46
N GLU A 91 -4.23 -13.16 -21.49
CA GLU A 91 -3.42 -11.96 -21.66
C GLU A 91 -4.36 -10.77 -21.94
N ALA A 92 -4.91 -10.17 -20.89
CA ALA A 92 -5.59 -8.88 -21.03
C ALA A 92 -4.56 -7.86 -21.57
N PRO A 93 -4.93 -7.04 -22.56
CA PRO A 93 -4.01 -6.04 -23.08
C PRO A 93 -3.60 -5.10 -21.95
N ALA A 94 -2.30 -5.00 -21.70
CA ALA A 94 -1.76 -4.02 -20.77
C ALA A 94 -1.94 -2.60 -21.31
N ARG A 95 -1.86 -1.61 -20.44
CA ARG A 95 -1.89 -0.20 -20.85
C ARG A 95 -0.79 0.07 -21.88
N THR A 96 -1.15 0.75 -22.97
CA THR A 96 -0.18 1.09 -24.02
C THR A 96 0.79 2.17 -23.56
N ARG A 97 1.86 2.37 -24.34
CA ARG A 97 2.85 3.40 -24.08
C ARG A 97 2.21 4.79 -24.11
N GLU A 98 1.41 5.05 -25.13
CA GLU A 98 0.75 6.34 -25.36
C GLU A 98 -0.22 6.68 -24.24
N LEU A 99 -1.03 5.71 -23.78
CA LEU A 99 -1.94 5.94 -22.66
C LEU A 99 -1.19 6.15 -21.34
N SER A 100 -0.05 5.47 -21.15
CA SER A 100 0.82 5.71 -19.99
C SER A 100 1.47 7.09 -20.02
N ASP A 101 1.78 7.62 -21.21
CA ASP A 101 2.29 8.99 -21.40
C ASP A 101 1.22 10.01 -20.99
N GLU A 102 -0.03 9.87 -21.43
CA GLU A 102 -1.15 10.76 -21.06
C GLU A 102 -1.47 10.71 -19.56
N VAL A 103 -1.53 9.51 -18.96
CA VAL A 103 -1.73 9.35 -17.51
C VAL A 103 -0.62 10.05 -16.72
N SER A 104 0.62 9.93 -17.18
CA SER A 104 1.76 10.55 -16.52
C SER A 104 1.83 12.06 -16.70
N ALA A 105 1.42 12.58 -17.86
CA ALA A 105 1.30 14.00 -18.10
C ALA A 105 0.28 14.64 -17.13
N LEU A 106 -0.90 14.02 -16.98
CA LEU A 106 -1.91 14.47 -16.03
C LEU A 106 -1.40 14.41 -14.58
N ARG A 107 -0.77 13.29 -14.18
CA ARG A 107 -0.16 13.15 -12.84
C ARG A 107 0.90 14.22 -12.59
N GLY A 108 1.79 14.47 -13.57
CA GLY A 108 2.85 15.47 -13.46
C GLY A 108 2.32 16.90 -13.36
N GLU A 109 1.26 17.24 -14.10
CA GLU A 109 0.63 18.55 -13.99
C GLU A 109 -0.03 18.76 -12.61
N ILE A 110 -0.75 17.74 -12.11
CA ILE A 110 -1.34 17.78 -10.77
C ILE A 110 -0.25 17.89 -9.71
N ASP A 111 0.83 17.11 -9.83
CA ASP A 111 1.98 17.13 -8.92
C ASP A 111 2.62 18.51 -8.85
N GLY A 112 2.88 19.14 -10.00
CA GLY A 112 3.44 20.49 -10.07
C GLY A 112 2.53 21.55 -9.44
N ARG A 113 1.22 21.42 -9.61
CA ARG A 113 0.24 22.32 -8.96
C ARG A 113 0.16 22.09 -7.46
N LEU A 114 0.21 20.84 -7.01
CA LEU A 114 0.27 20.49 -5.58
C LEU A 114 1.57 20.99 -4.93
N ALA A 115 2.70 20.93 -5.65
CA ALA A 115 3.98 21.45 -5.19
C ALA A 115 3.96 22.96 -4.94
N ALA A 116 3.23 23.70 -5.77
CA ALA A 116 3.09 25.15 -5.70
C ALA A 116 1.89 25.62 -4.83
N CYS A 117 1.14 24.68 -4.26
CA CYS A 117 -0.08 24.97 -3.52
C CYS A 117 0.24 25.41 -2.08
N GLU A 118 -0.28 26.57 -1.68
CA GLU A 118 -0.26 27.03 -0.28
C GLU A 118 -1.69 26.98 0.29
N GLY A 119 -1.92 26.07 1.22
CA GLY A 119 -3.18 25.97 1.96
C GLY A 119 -4.40 25.46 1.17
N PRO A 120 -5.59 25.47 1.79
CA PRO A 120 -6.81 24.85 1.24
C PRO A 120 -7.34 25.50 -0.05
N ASP A 121 -7.12 26.82 -0.22
CA ASP A 121 -7.61 27.56 -1.39
C ASP A 121 -6.91 27.12 -2.69
N GLY A 122 -5.64 26.71 -2.59
CA GLY A 122 -4.91 26.17 -3.73
C GLY A 122 -5.45 24.81 -4.18
N ILE A 123 -5.83 23.93 -3.24
CA ILE A 123 -6.45 22.63 -3.53
C ILE A 123 -7.76 22.83 -4.31
N ALA A 124 -8.64 23.73 -3.84
CA ALA A 124 -9.87 24.08 -4.54
C ALA A 124 -9.64 24.71 -5.93
N GLY A 125 -8.47 25.34 -6.15
CA GLY A 125 -8.03 25.79 -7.46
C GLY A 125 -7.74 24.65 -8.43
N ILE A 126 -7.06 23.60 -7.95
CA ILE A 126 -6.73 22.41 -8.75
C ILE A 126 -8.01 21.64 -9.12
N GLU A 127 -8.93 21.48 -8.17
CA GLU A 127 -10.22 20.82 -8.40
C GLU A 127 -11.05 21.51 -9.48
N ARG A 128 -11.12 22.86 -9.45
CA ARG A 128 -11.79 23.66 -10.48
C ARG A 128 -11.13 23.49 -11.84
N TRP A 129 -9.81 23.55 -11.89
CA TRP A 129 -9.08 23.35 -13.14
C TRP A 129 -9.36 21.97 -13.74
N LEU A 130 -9.38 20.89 -12.94
CA LEU A 130 -9.74 19.54 -13.42
C LEU A 130 -11.18 19.48 -13.94
N ALA A 131 -12.12 20.10 -13.22
CA ALA A 131 -13.51 20.15 -13.64
C ALA A 131 -13.65 20.88 -15.00
N ASP A 132 -12.93 21.98 -15.20
CA ASP A 132 -13.00 22.79 -16.42
C ASP A 132 -12.23 22.15 -17.59
N ALA A 133 -11.03 21.65 -17.35
CA ALA A 133 -10.13 21.14 -18.39
C ALA A 133 -10.50 19.73 -18.87
N ALA A 134 -10.97 18.87 -17.97
CA ALA A 134 -11.28 17.47 -18.26
C ALA A 134 -12.80 17.17 -18.25
N SER A 135 -13.66 18.20 -18.11
CA SER A 135 -15.12 18.04 -17.94
C SER A 135 -15.49 17.05 -16.84
N MET A 136 -14.65 16.95 -15.80
CA MET A 136 -14.87 16.05 -14.67
C MET A 136 -15.94 16.62 -13.73
N SER A 137 -16.71 15.74 -13.09
CA SER A 137 -17.57 16.19 -11.98
C SER A 137 -16.70 16.71 -10.84
N ARG A 138 -17.21 17.70 -10.08
CA ARG A 138 -16.47 18.25 -8.93
C ARG A 138 -16.12 17.18 -7.89
N GLY A 139 -17.03 16.23 -7.64
CA GLY A 139 -16.77 15.11 -6.74
C GLY A 139 -15.62 14.22 -7.22
N ALA A 140 -15.55 13.90 -8.51
CA ALA A 140 -14.45 13.14 -9.08
C ALA A 140 -13.12 13.91 -9.03
N ALA A 141 -13.14 15.22 -9.32
CA ALA A 141 -11.98 16.08 -9.23
C ALA A 141 -11.46 16.15 -7.78
N ALA A 142 -12.34 16.37 -6.80
CA ALA A 142 -11.99 16.40 -5.39
C ALA A 142 -11.37 15.08 -4.90
N GLN A 143 -11.95 13.94 -5.30
CA GLN A 143 -11.41 12.62 -4.95
C GLN A 143 -10.03 12.38 -5.58
N LEU A 144 -9.85 12.73 -6.86
CA LEU A 144 -8.57 12.59 -7.54
C LEU A 144 -7.48 13.44 -6.90
N VAL A 145 -7.78 14.71 -6.61
CA VAL A 145 -6.83 15.62 -5.96
C VAL A 145 -6.51 15.14 -4.55
N ALA A 146 -7.50 14.74 -3.76
CA ALA A 146 -7.29 14.19 -2.42
C ALA A 146 -6.41 12.93 -2.45
N TYR A 147 -6.65 12.03 -3.40
CA TYR A 147 -5.88 10.79 -3.55
C TYR A 147 -4.42 11.08 -3.92
N LEU A 148 -4.17 11.93 -4.91
CA LEU A 148 -2.81 12.28 -5.34
C LEU A 148 -2.08 13.15 -4.31
N ALA A 149 -2.77 14.04 -3.62
CA ALA A 149 -2.18 14.85 -2.56
C ALA A 149 -1.77 13.98 -1.35
N ALA A 150 -2.57 12.99 -0.98
CA ALA A 150 -2.19 12.00 0.03
C ALA A 150 -0.99 11.15 -0.41
N GLY A 151 -0.97 10.70 -1.68
CA GLY A 151 0.17 9.98 -2.25
C GLY A 151 1.46 10.82 -2.25
N ARG A 152 1.37 12.08 -2.67
CA ARG A 152 2.48 13.04 -2.63
C ARG A 152 2.94 13.32 -1.22
N GLY A 153 2.04 13.46 -0.25
CA GLY A 153 2.41 13.65 1.16
C GLY A 153 3.25 12.49 1.69
N ALA A 154 2.88 11.24 1.35
CA ALA A 154 3.62 10.06 1.78
C ALA A 154 4.96 9.85 1.04
N LEU A 155 4.99 10.08 -0.27
CA LEU A 155 6.15 9.77 -1.13
C LEU A 155 7.07 10.98 -1.38
N GLY A 156 6.57 12.20 -1.20
CA GLY A 156 7.21 13.45 -1.59
C GLY A 156 6.92 13.90 -3.03
N ALA A 157 6.42 13.00 -3.89
CA ALA A 157 6.05 13.30 -5.28
C ALA A 157 5.03 12.28 -5.81
N VAL A 158 4.29 12.65 -6.84
CA VAL A 158 3.44 11.72 -7.60
C VAL A 158 4.28 11.00 -8.67
N PRO A 159 4.29 9.64 -8.68
CA PRO A 159 5.01 8.86 -9.67
C PRO A 159 4.50 9.08 -11.11
N THR A 160 5.44 9.20 -12.04
CA THR A 160 5.21 9.37 -13.48
C THR A 160 6.18 8.48 -14.28
N ARG A 161 6.12 8.49 -15.61
CA ARG A 161 7.12 7.79 -16.43
C ARG A 161 8.54 8.30 -16.28
N ASP A 162 8.69 9.58 -15.91
CA ASP A 162 9.97 10.26 -15.78
C ASP A 162 10.39 10.46 -14.32
N LEU A 163 9.56 9.99 -13.37
CA LEU A 163 9.84 9.96 -11.94
C LEU A 163 9.34 8.65 -11.33
N ILE A 164 10.27 7.74 -11.03
CA ILE A 164 9.96 6.44 -10.43
C ILE A 164 10.25 6.49 -8.94
N VAL A 165 9.30 6.03 -8.13
CA VAL A 165 9.43 6.00 -6.68
C VAL A 165 9.54 4.56 -6.18
N ALA A 166 10.60 4.25 -5.45
CA ALA A 166 10.74 3.04 -4.67
C ALA A 166 10.25 3.31 -3.25
N GLU A 167 9.16 2.66 -2.85
CA GLU A 167 8.61 2.70 -1.51
C GLU A 167 8.91 1.40 -0.78
N ARG A 168 9.33 1.47 0.49
CA ARG A 168 9.55 0.30 1.34
C ARG A 168 8.91 0.49 2.71
N PHE A 169 8.19 -0.52 3.18
CA PHE A 169 7.53 -0.51 4.50
C PHE A 169 7.47 -1.92 5.10
N PHE A 170 7.24 -2.00 6.41
CA PHE A 170 7.10 -3.28 7.12
C PHE A 170 5.72 -3.91 6.92
N ASP A 171 5.69 -5.24 6.80
CA ASP A 171 4.46 -6.02 6.90
C ASP A 171 4.21 -6.53 8.34
N GLU A 172 3.03 -7.09 8.59
CA GLU A 172 2.67 -7.58 9.92
C GLU A 172 3.44 -8.84 10.35
N GLY A 173 3.97 -9.58 9.38
CA GLY A 173 4.82 -10.75 9.59
C GLY A 173 6.29 -10.41 9.86
N GLY A 174 6.65 -9.13 10.04
CA GLY A 174 8.02 -8.67 10.27
C GLY A 174 8.93 -8.71 9.04
N GLY A 175 8.37 -8.98 7.86
CA GLY A 175 8.99 -8.81 6.56
C GLY A 175 8.83 -7.36 6.08
N MET A 176 9.26 -7.09 4.86
CA MET A 176 9.03 -5.80 4.20
C MET A 176 8.35 -6.00 2.87
N GLN A 177 7.65 -4.97 2.42
CA GLN A 177 7.20 -4.86 1.05
C GLN A 177 7.99 -3.75 0.38
N LEU A 178 8.50 -4.04 -0.82
CA LEU A 178 9.14 -3.09 -1.71
C LEU A 178 8.18 -2.86 -2.88
N VAL A 179 7.78 -1.62 -3.10
CA VAL A 179 6.90 -1.21 -4.19
C VAL A 179 7.64 -0.22 -5.08
N LEU A 180 7.74 -0.53 -6.37
CA LEU A 180 8.20 0.40 -7.40
C LEU A 180 6.96 1.00 -8.06
N HIS A 181 6.69 2.26 -7.77
CA HIS A 181 5.64 3.04 -8.42
C HIS A 181 6.14 3.50 -9.79
N ALA A 182 5.66 2.85 -10.84
CA ALA A 182 6.13 3.02 -12.20
C ALA A 182 4.94 2.90 -13.16
N PRO A 183 4.25 4.01 -13.51
CA PRO A 183 3.09 3.99 -14.39
C PRO A 183 3.49 3.79 -15.88
N LEU A 184 4.27 2.76 -16.16
CA LEU A 184 4.86 2.44 -17.47
C LEU A 184 4.00 1.49 -18.31
N GLY A 185 3.00 0.84 -17.69
CA GLY A 185 2.21 -0.23 -18.29
C GLY A 185 2.72 -1.62 -17.93
N GLY A 186 1.79 -2.58 -17.92
CA GLY A 186 2.00 -3.91 -17.33
C GLY A 186 3.07 -4.74 -18.04
N ARG A 187 3.30 -4.55 -19.34
CA ARG A 187 4.31 -5.32 -20.09
C ARG A 187 5.74 -4.98 -19.67
N ILE A 188 6.04 -3.69 -19.50
CA ILE A 188 7.34 -3.22 -19.00
C ILE A 188 7.49 -3.57 -17.52
N ASN A 189 6.46 -3.34 -16.71
CA ASN A 189 6.50 -3.64 -15.27
C ASN A 189 6.67 -5.14 -14.98
N ARG A 190 5.99 -6.02 -15.73
CA ARG A 190 6.18 -7.48 -15.61
C ARG A 190 7.59 -7.89 -16.01
N ALA A 191 8.12 -7.34 -17.10
CA ALA A 191 9.49 -7.60 -17.54
C ALA A 191 10.51 -7.19 -16.46
N TRP A 192 10.35 -5.97 -15.92
CA TRP A 192 11.23 -5.46 -14.87
C TRP A 192 11.10 -6.28 -13.57
N GLY A 193 9.88 -6.60 -13.16
CA GLY A 193 9.61 -7.42 -11.97
C GLY A 193 10.22 -8.81 -12.07
N LEU A 194 10.12 -9.48 -13.22
CA LEU A 194 10.76 -10.78 -13.46
C LEU A 194 12.29 -10.67 -13.38
N ALA A 195 12.87 -9.65 -14.00
CA ALA A 195 14.31 -9.43 -13.98
C ALA A 195 14.82 -9.13 -12.55
N LEU A 196 14.11 -8.28 -11.80
CA LEU A 196 14.43 -7.98 -10.40
C LEU A 196 14.38 -9.24 -9.54
N ARG A 197 13.32 -10.04 -9.64
CA ARG A 197 13.21 -11.30 -8.90
C ARG A 197 14.40 -12.21 -9.19
N LYS A 198 14.77 -12.39 -10.46
CA LYS A 198 15.93 -13.24 -10.82
C LYS A 198 17.22 -12.72 -10.19
N ARG A 199 17.42 -11.40 -10.13
CA ARG A 199 18.59 -10.78 -9.48
C ARG A 199 18.59 -11.01 -7.97
N PHE A 200 17.45 -10.81 -7.30
CA PHE A 200 17.33 -11.11 -5.87
C PHE A 200 17.57 -12.60 -5.56
N CYS A 201 17.01 -13.53 -6.35
CA CYS A 201 17.23 -14.95 -6.14
C CYS A 201 18.72 -15.33 -6.22
N ARG A 202 19.48 -14.76 -7.17
CA ARG A 202 20.93 -15.03 -7.30
C ARG A 202 21.76 -14.47 -6.15
N SER A 203 21.30 -13.38 -5.53
CA SER A 203 22.02 -12.73 -4.43
C SER A 203 21.67 -13.31 -3.06
N PHE A 204 20.46 -13.83 -2.86
CA PHE A 204 19.95 -14.19 -1.53
C PHE A 204 19.38 -15.62 -1.40
N ASP A 205 19.47 -16.44 -2.46
CA ASP A 205 19.09 -17.87 -2.50
C ASP A 205 17.66 -18.19 -2.00
N PHE A 206 16.71 -17.30 -2.28
CA PHE A 206 15.29 -17.48 -1.92
C PHE A 206 14.37 -16.91 -3.01
N GLU A 207 13.24 -17.59 -3.29
CA GLU A 207 12.27 -17.11 -4.27
C GLU A 207 11.33 -16.06 -3.66
N LEU A 208 11.34 -14.85 -4.24
CA LEU A 208 10.48 -13.76 -3.78
C LEU A 208 9.10 -13.81 -4.41
N GLN A 209 8.07 -13.59 -3.58
CA GLN A 209 6.71 -13.27 -4.03
C GLN A 209 6.71 -11.89 -4.68
N ALA A 210 6.04 -11.76 -5.82
CA ALA A 210 5.96 -10.50 -6.54
C ALA A 210 4.73 -10.40 -7.45
N ALA A 211 4.28 -9.17 -7.68
CA ALA A 211 3.25 -8.87 -8.65
C ALA A 211 3.60 -7.61 -9.43
N ALA A 212 3.07 -7.47 -10.63
CA ALA A 212 3.20 -6.28 -11.45
C ALA A 212 1.87 -5.93 -12.14
N THR A 213 1.48 -4.66 -12.03
CA THR A 213 0.32 -4.09 -12.72
C THR A 213 0.77 -2.99 -13.68
N ASP A 214 -0.17 -2.25 -14.27
CA ASP A 214 0.17 -1.11 -15.12
C ASP A 214 0.87 0.02 -14.35
N ASP A 215 0.65 0.10 -13.04
CA ASP A 215 1.11 1.21 -12.19
C ASP A 215 2.36 0.92 -11.36
N GLY A 216 2.82 -0.33 -11.33
CA GLY A 216 4.08 -0.64 -10.67
C GLY A 216 4.34 -2.12 -10.42
N ILE A 217 5.27 -2.35 -9.52
CA ILE A 217 5.77 -3.68 -9.14
C ILE A 217 5.78 -3.75 -7.61
N VAL A 218 5.33 -4.87 -7.05
CA VAL A 218 5.50 -5.18 -5.62
C VAL A 218 6.35 -6.42 -5.47
N ILE A 219 7.32 -6.39 -4.55
CA ILE A 219 8.19 -7.49 -4.17
C ILE A 219 8.14 -7.63 -2.65
N SER A 220 7.78 -8.82 -2.17
CA SER A 220 7.83 -9.12 -0.74
C SER A 220 9.25 -9.53 -0.34
N LEU A 221 9.87 -8.73 0.52
CA LEU A 221 11.22 -8.94 1.03
C LEU A 221 11.18 -9.74 2.34
N GLY A 222 11.94 -10.83 2.37
CA GLY A 222 12.23 -11.59 3.60
C GLY A 222 13.17 -10.85 4.56
N GLN A 223 13.39 -11.42 5.75
CA GLN A 223 14.27 -10.84 6.77
C GLN A 223 15.72 -10.54 6.36
N PRO A 224 16.42 -11.38 5.54
CA PRO A 224 17.83 -11.12 5.21
C PRO A 224 18.04 -9.99 4.19
N HIS A 225 16.96 -9.45 3.61
CA HIS A 225 17.07 -8.41 2.59
C HIS A 225 17.21 -7.04 3.25
N SER A 226 18.44 -6.62 3.51
CA SER A 226 18.78 -5.25 3.85
C SER A 226 19.73 -4.67 2.82
N PHE A 227 19.38 -3.49 2.33
CA PHE A 227 20.15 -2.73 1.36
C PHE A 227 19.65 -1.28 1.32
N PRO A 228 20.45 -0.35 0.78
CA PRO A 228 20.06 1.03 0.59
C PRO A 228 19.04 1.10 -0.52
N LEU A 229 17.86 1.66 -0.26
CA LEU A 229 16.71 1.53 -1.15
C LEU A 229 16.98 2.10 -2.55
N GLU A 230 17.81 3.14 -2.66
CA GLU A 230 18.26 3.76 -3.91
C GLU A 230 18.96 2.77 -4.85
N THR A 231 19.62 1.75 -4.32
CA THR A 231 20.37 0.77 -5.15
C THR A 231 19.46 -0.08 -6.03
N VAL A 232 18.17 -0.20 -5.69
CA VAL A 232 17.20 -1.03 -6.43
C VAL A 232 17.08 -0.63 -7.90
N PHE A 233 17.21 0.66 -8.21
CA PHE A 233 17.09 1.19 -9.57
C PHE A 233 18.22 0.71 -10.50
N GLY A 234 19.36 0.28 -9.93
CA GLY A 234 20.51 -0.26 -10.67
C GLY A 234 20.64 -1.78 -10.62
N PHE A 235 19.71 -2.51 -9.99
CA PHE A 235 19.83 -3.97 -9.88
C PHE A 235 19.73 -4.70 -11.21
N VAL A 236 19.08 -4.09 -12.20
CA VAL A 236 18.98 -4.60 -13.58
C VAL A 236 19.68 -3.61 -14.52
N PRO A 237 20.96 -3.86 -14.89
CA PRO A 237 21.68 -3.01 -15.83
C PRO A 237 21.09 -3.12 -17.24
N ALA A 238 21.05 -2.02 -17.99
CA ALA A 238 20.50 -1.98 -19.34
C ALA A 238 21.21 -2.92 -20.31
N ALA A 239 22.53 -3.09 -20.16
CA ALA A 239 23.33 -3.98 -21.01
C ALA A 239 23.03 -5.48 -20.80
N GLN A 240 22.49 -5.86 -19.63
CA GLN A 240 22.25 -7.25 -19.25
C GLN A 240 20.74 -7.55 -19.08
N SER A 241 19.87 -6.56 -19.27
CA SER A 241 18.44 -6.69 -18.95
C SER A 241 17.77 -7.80 -19.74
N GLU A 242 18.10 -7.95 -21.03
CA GLU A 242 17.56 -9.00 -21.89
C GLU A 242 18.04 -10.39 -21.45
N GLU A 243 19.34 -10.57 -21.20
CA GLU A 243 19.91 -11.86 -20.76
C GLU A 243 19.32 -12.30 -19.40
N ILE A 244 19.19 -11.37 -18.45
CA ILE A 244 18.55 -11.62 -17.15
C ILE A 244 17.08 -12.01 -17.36
N LEU A 245 16.36 -11.29 -18.22
CA LEU A 245 14.95 -11.54 -18.48
C LEU A 245 14.73 -12.90 -19.14
N VAL A 246 15.58 -13.28 -20.10
CA VAL A 246 15.63 -14.63 -20.70
C VAL A 246 15.74 -15.69 -19.61
N GLN A 247 16.65 -15.55 -18.66
CA GLN A 247 16.78 -16.53 -17.58
C GLN A 247 15.61 -16.49 -16.58
N ALA A 248 14.93 -15.35 -16.42
CA ALA A 248 13.81 -15.19 -15.52
C ALA A 248 12.50 -15.79 -16.07
N MET A 249 12.28 -15.69 -17.39
CA MET A 249 11.05 -16.12 -18.06
C MET A 249 11.01 -17.62 -18.38
N LEU A 250 12.17 -18.27 -18.53
CA LEU A 250 12.26 -19.71 -18.83
C LEU A 250 11.61 -20.57 -17.74
N ASP A 251 11.66 -20.12 -16.48
CA ASP A 251 11.06 -20.79 -15.34
C ASP A 251 9.58 -20.43 -15.15
N ARG A 252 8.94 -19.75 -16.11
CA ARG A 252 7.56 -19.24 -15.96
C ARG A 252 6.59 -19.94 -16.91
N PRO A 253 5.34 -20.18 -16.46
CA PRO A 253 4.31 -20.84 -17.27
C PRO A 253 4.07 -20.19 -18.65
N MET A 254 4.30 -18.88 -18.77
CA MET A 254 4.17 -18.15 -20.04
C MET A 254 5.04 -18.75 -21.17
N PHE A 255 6.22 -19.29 -20.84
CA PHE A 255 7.12 -19.91 -21.82
C PHE A 255 6.48 -21.18 -22.39
N GLU A 256 5.95 -22.05 -21.54
CA GLU A 256 5.32 -23.31 -21.98
C GLU A 256 4.05 -23.06 -22.83
N VAL A 257 3.26 -22.06 -22.44
CA VAL A 257 2.07 -21.64 -23.19
C VAL A 257 2.46 -21.17 -24.60
N ARG A 258 3.46 -20.29 -24.71
CA ARG A 258 3.91 -19.75 -26.01
C ARG A 258 4.66 -20.79 -26.84
N TRP A 259 5.42 -21.69 -26.20
CA TRP A 259 6.02 -22.84 -26.85
C TRP A 259 4.96 -23.71 -27.52
N ARG A 260 3.85 -23.99 -26.83
CA ARG A 260 2.71 -24.72 -27.39
C ARG A 260 2.07 -23.99 -28.56
N TRP A 261 1.90 -22.68 -28.47
CA TRP A 261 1.36 -21.88 -29.57
C TRP A 261 2.27 -21.94 -30.78
N ASN A 262 3.58 -21.76 -30.61
CA ASN A 262 4.55 -21.80 -31.70
C ASN A 262 4.67 -23.19 -32.33
N ALA A 263 4.74 -24.25 -31.53
CA ALA A 263 4.82 -25.63 -32.02
C ALA A 263 3.57 -26.04 -32.82
N THR A 264 2.39 -25.51 -32.48
CA THR A 264 1.15 -25.77 -33.22
C THR A 264 0.98 -24.88 -34.45
N ARG A 265 1.34 -23.58 -34.35
CA ARG A 265 1.34 -22.63 -35.48
C ARG A 265 2.34 -23.01 -36.57
N SER A 266 3.50 -23.56 -36.20
CA SER A 266 4.52 -24.04 -37.12
C SER A 266 4.15 -25.35 -37.83
N LEU A 267 3.01 -25.96 -37.47
CA LEU A 267 2.57 -27.29 -37.91
C LEU A 267 3.53 -28.42 -37.50
N THR A 268 4.43 -28.19 -36.54
CA THR A 268 5.29 -29.24 -35.96
C THR A 268 4.45 -30.22 -35.15
N VAL A 269 3.48 -29.69 -34.39
CA VAL A 269 2.43 -30.48 -33.73
C VAL A 269 1.08 -30.14 -34.35
N LEU A 270 0.43 -31.13 -34.96
CA LEU A 270 -0.84 -30.92 -35.65
C LEU A 270 -2.02 -30.90 -34.66
N ARG A 271 -2.86 -29.87 -34.77
CA ARG A 271 -4.13 -29.72 -34.02
C ARG A 271 -5.23 -30.64 -34.53
N ARG A 272 -5.14 -31.10 -35.78
CA ARG A 272 -6.06 -32.07 -36.39
C ARG A 272 -5.29 -33.24 -37.00
N MET A 273 -5.75 -34.45 -36.70
CA MET A 273 -5.19 -35.71 -37.21
C MET A 273 -6.33 -36.65 -37.58
N GLY A 274 -6.23 -37.32 -38.75
CA GLY A 274 -7.24 -38.29 -39.18
C GLY A 274 -8.66 -37.70 -39.34
N GLY A 275 -8.78 -36.41 -39.69
CA GLY A 275 -10.06 -35.72 -39.83
C GLY A 275 -10.72 -35.27 -38.53
N LYS A 276 -10.10 -35.51 -37.37
CA LYS A 276 -10.63 -35.13 -36.04
C LYS A 276 -9.71 -34.11 -35.35
N LYS A 277 -10.27 -33.30 -34.44
CA LYS A 277 -9.51 -32.44 -33.53
C LYS A 277 -8.73 -33.33 -32.56
N VAL A 278 -7.45 -33.06 -32.37
CA VAL A 278 -6.62 -33.75 -31.37
C VAL A 278 -7.03 -33.20 -30.00
N PRO A 279 -7.35 -34.07 -29.02
CA PRO A 279 -7.62 -33.66 -27.66
C PRO A 279 -6.51 -32.77 -27.06
N PRO A 280 -6.85 -31.69 -26.34
CA PRO A 280 -5.90 -30.77 -25.72
C PRO A 280 -4.76 -31.44 -24.94
N GLN A 281 -5.08 -32.45 -24.14
CA GLN A 281 -4.11 -33.15 -23.30
C GLN A 281 -3.03 -33.85 -24.15
N LEU A 282 -3.43 -34.44 -25.28
CA LEU A 282 -2.50 -35.06 -26.22
C LEU A 282 -1.65 -34.03 -26.97
N VAL A 283 -2.17 -32.82 -27.21
CA VAL A 283 -1.37 -31.72 -27.76
C VAL A 283 -0.34 -31.27 -26.72
N LYS A 284 -0.73 -31.08 -25.45
CA LYS A 284 0.18 -30.73 -24.34
C LYS A 284 1.31 -31.77 -24.20
N MET A 285 0.99 -33.06 -24.15
CA MET A 285 1.98 -34.14 -24.08
C MET A 285 2.98 -34.10 -25.25
N ARG A 286 2.49 -34.00 -26.50
CA ARG A 286 3.36 -33.96 -27.68
C ARG A 286 4.26 -32.73 -27.74
N VAL A 287 3.76 -31.59 -27.27
CA VAL A 287 4.52 -30.34 -27.22
C VAL A 287 5.58 -30.39 -26.12
N ALA A 288 5.27 -31.00 -24.97
CA ALA A 288 6.24 -31.25 -23.90
C ALA A 288 7.33 -32.24 -24.35
N ASP A 289 6.96 -33.33 -25.03
CA ASP A 289 7.91 -34.27 -25.62
C ASP A 289 8.84 -33.56 -26.63
N LEU A 290 8.27 -32.70 -27.48
CA LEU A 290 9.07 -31.89 -28.41
C LEU A 290 10.03 -30.95 -27.67
N LEU A 291 9.60 -30.32 -26.57
CA LEU A 291 10.45 -29.45 -25.76
C LEU A 291 11.62 -30.23 -25.17
N SER A 292 11.38 -31.41 -24.63
CA SER A 292 12.41 -32.26 -24.02
C SER A 292 13.53 -32.64 -24.98
N VAL A 293 13.23 -32.74 -26.28
CA VAL A 293 14.20 -33.10 -27.33
C VAL A 293 14.93 -31.87 -27.86
N VAL A 294 14.19 -30.77 -28.06
CA VAL A 294 14.72 -29.56 -28.70
C VAL A 294 15.46 -28.67 -27.70
N PHE A 295 14.93 -28.54 -26.49
CA PHE A 295 15.52 -27.74 -25.43
C PHE A 295 15.41 -28.46 -24.06
N PRO A 296 16.20 -29.53 -23.86
CA PRO A 296 16.15 -30.33 -22.63
C PRO A 296 16.39 -29.49 -21.36
N ALA A 297 17.25 -28.47 -21.43
CA ALA A 297 17.59 -27.63 -20.29
C ALA A 297 16.43 -26.76 -19.77
N ALA A 298 15.40 -26.50 -20.60
CA ALA A 298 14.17 -25.83 -20.13
C ALA A 298 13.35 -26.69 -19.16
N GLN A 299 13.48 -28.01 -19.24
CA GLN A 299 12.79 -28.98 -18.36
C GLN A 299 13.75 -29.67 -17.39
N ALA A 300 14.99 -29.17 -17.27
CA ALA A 300 15.97 -29.75 -16.37
C ALA A 300 15.55 -29.57 -14.90
N CYS A 301 15.77 -30.61 -14.10
CA CYS A 301 15.59 -30.53 -12.65
C CYS A 301 16.48 -29.41 -12.09
N LEU A 302 15.90 -28.54 -11.25
CA LEU A 302 16.61 -27.41 -10.63
C LEU A 302 17.88 -27.85 -9.88
N GLU A 303 17.90 -29.07 -9.32
CA GLU A 303 19.08 -29.64 -8.64
C GLU A 303 20.29 -29.86 -9.57
N ASN A 304 20.07 -30.00 -10.88
CA ASN A 304 21.11 -30.26 -11.87
C ASN A 304 21.45 -29.04 -12.72
N VAL A 305 20.73 -27.92 -12.56
CA VAL A 305 21.01 -26.69 -13.30
C VAL A 305 22.11 -25.92 -12.58
N VAL A 306 23.28 -25.81 -13.21
CA VAL A 306 24.38 -24.98 -12.72
C VAL A 306 24.55 -23.78 -13.63
N GLY A 307 24.31 -22.58 -13.11
CA GLY A 307 24.44 -21.33 -13.86
C GLY A 307 23.27 -21.05 -14.81
N ASP A 308 23.54 -20.22 -15.81
CA ASP A 308 22.53 -19.77 -16.77
C ASP A 308 22.31 -20.83 -17.88
N ARG A 309 21.05 -20.99 -18.32
CA ARG A 309 20.69 -21.96 -19.35
C ARG A 309 21.08 -21.45 -20.74
N GLU A 310 21.89 -22.21 -21.46
CA GLU A 310 22.21 -21.92 -22.85
C GLU A 310 21.02 -22.23 -23.76
N LEU A 311 20.66 -21.27 -24.62
CA LEU A 311 19.59 -21.43 -25.59
C LEU A 311 20.07 -22.23 -26.81
N PRO A 312 19.38 -23.32 -27.19
CA PRO A 312 19.68 -24.04 -28.42
C PRO A 312 19.44 -23.19 -29.67
N ASP A 313 20.29 -23.36 -30.70
CA ASP A 313 20.05 -22.82 -32.04
C ASP A 313 18.94 -23.61 -32.75
N HIS A 314 17.69 -23.27 -32.42
CA HIS A 314 16.51 -23.89 -32.99
C HIS A 314 15.42 -22.85 -33.29
N PRO A 315 14.82 -22.83 -34.50
CA PRO A 315 13.85 -21.80 -34.89
C PRO A 315 12.64 -21.67 -33.96
N LEU A 316 12.12 -22.78 -33.42
CA LEU A 316 11.00 -22.74 -32.46
C LEU A 316 11.40 -22.16 -31.10
N VAL A 317 12.66 -22.39 -30.67
CA VAL A 317 13.16 -21.82 -29.41
C VAL A 317 13.32 -20.33 -29.59
N PHE A 318 13.99 -19.91 -30.68
CA PHE A 318 14.13 -18.50 -31.05
C PHE A 318 12.78 -17.78 -31.11
N GLU A 319 11.80 -18.31 -31.85
CA GLU A 319 10.50 -17.67 -31.98
C GLU A 319 9.74 -17.66 -30.65
N THR A 320 9.88 -18.68 -29.81
CA THR A 320 9.23 -18.70 -28.49
C THR A 320 9.82 -17.68 -27.54
N VAL A 321 11.16 -17.58 -27.48
CA VAL A 321 11.83 -16.55 -26.69
C VAL A 321 11.44 -15.16 -27.18
N ARG A 322 11.47 -14.93 -28.50
CA ARG A 322 11.02 -13.66 -29.11
C ARG A 322 9.58 -13.32 -28.76
N ASP A 323 8.66 -14.27 -28.95
CA ASP A 323 7.22 -14.11 -28.68
C ASP A 323 6.97 -13.77 -27.19
N CYS A 324 7.69 -14.42 -26.27
CA CYS A 324 7.63 -14.06 -24.86
C CYS A 324 8.21 -12.66 -24.58
N LEU A 325 9.38 -12.32 -25.12
CA LEU A 325 10.07 -11.03 -24.88
C LEU A 325 9.35 -9.82 -25.49
N VAL A 326 8.65 -10.03 -26.62
CA VAL A 326 8.13 -8.95 -27.48
C VAL A 326 6.60 -8.91 -27.53
N GLU A 327 5.88 -9.98 -27.22
CA GLU A 327 4.40 -9.96 -27.22
C GLU A 327 3.84 -10.03 -25.79
N ALA A 328 4.32 -10.94 -24.94
CA ALA A 328 3.89 -11.03 -23.54
C ALA A 328 4.52 -9.92 -22.68
N LEU A 329 5.79 -9.64 -22.96
CA LEU A 329 6.60 -8.66 -22.26
C LEU A 329 6.98 -7.53 -23.21
N ASP A 330 7.70 -6.55 -22.69
CA ASP A 330 8.34 -5.51 -23.49
C ASP A 330 9.82 -5.40 -23.09
N ALA A 331 10.63 -6.31 -23.63
CA ALA A 331 12.06 -6.37 -23.32
C ALA A 331 12.82 -5.13 -23.81
N GLU A 332 12.43 -4.58 -24.96
CA GLU A 332 13.04 -3.37 -25.52
C GLU A 332 12.68 -2.15 -24.68
N GLY A 333 11.41 -2.02 -24.27
CA GLY A 333 10.96 -0.98 -23.34
C GLY A 333 11.64 -1.05 -21.98
N LEU A 334 11.88 -2.26 -21.45
CA LEU A 334 12.69 -2.46 -20.24
C LEU A 334 14.13 -1.99 -20.44
N ARG A 335 14.77 -2.39 -21.54
CA ARG A 335 16.16 -2.01 -21.86
C ARG A 335 16.30 -0.49 -22.02
N GLU A 336 15.35 0.13 -22.71
CA GLU A 336 15.26 1.59 -22.86
C GLU A 336 15.13 2.24 -21.48
N LEU A 337 14.18 1.80 -20.66
CA LEU A 337 13.95 2.32 -19.31
C LEU A 337 15.22 2.26 -18.44
N CYS A 338 15.83 1.08 -18.31
CA CYS A 338 17.07 0.91 -17.54
C CYS A 338 18.16 1.86 -18.05
N GLY A 339 18.31 2.00 -19.38
CA GLY A 339 19.27 2.92 -19.97
C GLY A 339 18.97 4.39 -19.66
N ARG A 340 17.69 4.79 -19.66
CA ARG A 340 17.27 6.15 -19.29
C ARG A 340 17.55 6.46 -17.81
N ILE A 341 17.31 5.50 -16.91
CA ILE A 341 17.68 5.60 -15.49
C ILE A 341 19.19 5.78 -15.34
N GLU A 342 20.01 4.94 -16.00
CA GLU A 342 21.47 5.00 -15.96
C GLU A 342 22.06 6.33 -16.50
N ARG A 343 21.37 6.95 -17.46
CA ARG A 343 21.71 8.27 -18.03
C ARG A 343 21.15 9.45 -17.22
N GLY A 344 20.30 9.21 -16.23
CA GLY A 344 19.65 10.26 -15.43
C GLY A 344 18.50 10.98 -16.15
N GLU A 345 17.95 10.40 -17.21
CA GLU A 345 16.79 10.93 -17.95
C GLU A 345 15.46 10.62 -17.24
N VAL A 346 15.47 9.65 -16.32
CA VAL A 346 14.37 9.33 -15.41
C VAL A 346 14.85 9.66 -14.00
N GLN A 347 14.08 10.50 -13.31
CA GLN A 347 14.30 10.79 -11.91
C GLN A 347 13.89 9.59 -11.06
N VAL A 348 14.61 9.37 -9.97
CA VAL A 348 14.33 8.31 -9.02
C VAL A 348 14.18 8.87 -7.62
N LEU A 349 13.36 8.19 -6.82
CA LEU A 349 13.10 8.58 -5.45
C LEU A 349 12.94 7.35 -4.56
N ALA A 350 13.70 7.26 -3.47
CA ALA A 350 13.60 6.17 -2.50
C ALA A 350 12.93 6.64 -1.21
N ARG A 351 11.92 5.91 -0.72
CA ARG A 351 11.13 6.27 0.46
C ARG A 351 10.85 5.06 1.35
N ASP A 352 11.37 5.12 2.56
CA ASP A 352 10.89 4.27 3.66
C ASP A 352 9.66 4.93 4.33
N THR A 353 8.53 4.22 4.31
CA THR A 353 7.25 4.69 4.87
C THR A 353 6.83 3.84 6.07
N VAL A 354 6.11 4.46 7.02
CA VAL A 354 5.62 3.75 8.22
C VAL A 354 4.45 2.84 7.88
N GLU A 355 3.61 3.29 6.96
CA GLU A 355 2.45 2.59 6.41
C GLU A 355 2.46 2.71 4.88
N PRO A 356 1.86 1.75 4.16
CA PRO A 356 1.78 1.81 2.71
C PRO A 356 1.09 3.09 2.25
N SER A 357 1.67 3.76 1.25
CA SER A 357 1.03 4.89 0.58
C SER A 357 -0.27 4.46 -0.10
N VAL A 358 -1.15 5.43 -0.34
CA VAL A 358 -2.44 5.19 -1.00
C VAL A 358 -2.28 4.66 -2.44
N LEU A 359 -1.12 4.93 -3.07
CA LEU A 359 -0.76 4.44 -4.40
C LEU A 359 -0.37 2.95 -4.38
N CYS A 360 0.03 2.39 -3.24
CA CYS A 360 0.32 0.96 -3.11
C CYS A 360 -0.94 0.08 -3.06
N HIS A 361 -2.11 0.65 -2.75
CA HIS A 361 -3.30 -0.13 -2.40
C HIS A 361 -3.75 -1.09 -3.51
N GLU A 362 -3.66 -0.68 -4.77
CA GLU A 362 -3.98 -1.54 -5.92
C GLU A 362 -2.98 -2.70 -6.03
N LEU A 363 -1.67 -2.40 -5.95
CA LEU A 363 -0.59 -3.38 -6.08
C LEU A 363 -0.63 -4.43 -4.96
N LEU A 364 -0.90 -4.01 -3.72
CA LEU A 364 -1.06 -4.93 -2.59
C LEU A 364 -2.26 -5.86 -2.76
N ASN A 365 -3.31 -5.36 -3.43
CA ASN A 365 -4.52 -6.11 -3.72
C ASN A 365 -4.55 -6.66 -5.15
N ALA A 366 -3.40 -6.79 -5.81
CA ALA A 366 -3.31 -7.24 -7.18
C ALA A 366 -4.04 -8.57 -7.41
N ASN A 367 -4.69 -8.65 -8.56
CA ASN A 367 -5.41 -9.85 -8.98
C ASN A 367 -4.43 -10.99 -9.35
N PRO A 368 -4.85 -12.26 -9.30
CA PRO A 368 -3.97 -13.40 -9.55
C PRO A 368 -3.19 -13.36 -10.88
N TYR A 369 -3.78 -12.83 -11.95
CA TYR A 369 -3.11 -12.70 -13.25
C TYR A 369 -1.90 -11.74 -13.24
N ALA A 370 -1.79 -10.87 -12.24
CA ALA A 370 -0.69 -9.91 -12.09
C ALA A 370 0.52 -10.50 -11.34
N PHE A 371 0.38 -11.71 -10.76
CA PHE A 371 1.45 -12.38 -10.05
C PHE A 371 2.54 -12.82 -11.03
N LEU A 372 3.78 -12.74 -10.54
CA LEU A 372 4.96 -13.18 -11.29
C LEU A 372 5.48 -14.54 -10.80
N ASP A 373 4.93 -15.02 -9.69
CA ASP A 373 5.31 -16.21 -8.94
C ASP A 373 4.12 -17.13 -8.71
N ASP A 374 4.39 -18.38 -8.31
CA ASP A 374 3.38 -19.43 -8.18
C ASP A 374 2.84 -19.57 -6.74
N ALA A 375 3.12 -18.61 -5.84
CA ALA A 375 2.63 -18.68 -4.45
C ALA A 375 1.08 -18.60 -4.39
N PRO A 376 0.42 -19.49 -3.63
CA PRO A 376 -1.01 -19.46 -3.41
C PRO A 376 -1.48 -18.12 -2.83
N LEU A 377 -2.73 -17.74 -3.10
CA LEU A 377 -3.28 -16.44 -2.71
C LEU A 377 -3.30 -16.25 -1.18
N GLU A 378 -3.57 -17.33 -0.43
CA GLU A 378 -3.68 -17.35 1.03
C GLU A 378 -2.33 -17.14 1.73
N GLU A 379 -1.24 -17.51 1.07
CA GLU A 379 0.13 -17.42 1.60
C GLU A 379 0.82 -16.09 1.24
N ARG A 380 0.10 -15.18 0.55
CA ARG A 380 0.68 -13.92 0.08
C ARG A 380 0.84 -12.92 1.22
N ARG A 381 2.09 -12.50 1.42
CA ARG A 381 2.45 -11.47 2.42
C ARG A 381 1.81 -10.12 2.12
N THR A 382 1.60 -9.79 0.84
CA THR A 382 0.93 -8.54 0.43
C THR A 382 -0.51 -8.46 0.94
N ARG A 383 -1.24 -9.59 1.03
CA ARG A 383 -2.62 -9.64 1.54
C ARG A 383 -2.70 -9.53 3.06
N ALA A 384 -1.61 -9.80 3.76
CA ALA A 384 -1.49 -9.61 5.21
C ALA A 384 -1.19 -8.14 5.58
N VAL A 385 -0.94 -7.26 4.61
CA VAL A 385 -0.73 -5.83 4.89
C VAL A 385 -2.07 -5.18 5.23
N ASN A 386 -2.18 -4.68 6.46
CA ASN A 386 -3.37 -3.96 6.89
C ASN A 386 -3.43 -2.57 6.27
N LEU A 387 -4.46 -2.32 5.46
CA LEU A 387 -4.74 -1.03 4.84
C LEU A 387 -5.71 -0.21 5.71
N ARG A 388 -5.46 1.10 5.81
CA ARG A 388 -6.44 2.02 6.39
C ARG A 388 -7.56 2.26 5.38
N ARG A 389 -8.80 2.34 5.90
CA ARG A 389 -10.00 2.56 5.08
C ARG A 389 -10.31 4.03 4.80
N THR A 390 -9.58 4.96 5.42
CA THR A 390 -9.86 6.41 5.33
C THR A 390 -8.61 7.19 4.96
N LEU A 391 -8.72 8.08 3.98
CA LEU A 391 -7.71 9.09 3.67
C LEU A 391 -7.70 10.12 4.81
N ARG A 392 -6.53 10.38 5.41
CA ARG A 392 -6.37 11.45 6.40
C ARG A 392 -6.29 12.79 5.66
N SER A 393 -7.16 13.74 6.00
CA SER A 393 -7.09 15.12 5.46
C SER A 393 -5.95 15.95 6.07
N ASP A 394 -5.33 15.46 7.14
CA ASP A 394 -4.26 16.08 7.93
C ASP A 394 -2.86 15.47 7.66
N GLN A 395 -2.76 14.50 6.74
CA GLN A 395 -1.48 13.91 6.29
C GLN A 395 -0.73 14.76 5.26
N LEU A 396 -1.23 15.95 4.92
CA LEU A 396 -0.55 16.87 4.00
C LEU A 396 0.78 17.43 4.58
N GLU A 397 1.02 17.31 5.89
CA GLU A 397 2.17 17.94 6.56
C GLU A 397 3.01 17.01 7.46
N ALA A 398 2.59 15.76 7.70
CA ALA A 398 3.34 14.87 8.57
C ALA A 398 4.41 14.11 7.78
N ASP A 399 5.66 14.56 7.89
CA ASP A 399 6.84 13.79 7.51
C ASP A 399 6.66 12.33 7.96
N ALA A 400 6.99 11.37 7.09
CA ALA A 400 7.00 9.94 7.40
C ALA A 400 8.09 9.54 8.43
N ALA A 401 8.47 10.48 9.31
CA ALA A 401 9.32 10.24 10.47
C ALA A 401 8.59 9.38 11.50
N LEU A 402 9.35 8.53 12.19
CA LEU A 402 8.80 7.71 13.26
C LEU A 402 8.49 8.59 14.47
N ASP A 403 7.47 8.21 15.23
CA ASP A 403 7.11 8.92 16.45
C ASP A 403 8.26 8.82 17.46
N ALA A 404 8.77 9.97 17.91
CA ALA A 404 9.92 10.03 18.83
C ALA A 404 9.67 9.27 20.14
N ALA A 405 8.46 9.38 20.71
CA ALA A 405 8.11 8.65 21.92
C ALA A 405 7.79 7.17 21.66
N ALA A 406 7.59 6.72 20.41
CA ALA A 406 7.59 5.31 20.04
C ALA A 406 9.01 4.75 19.94
N ILE A 407 9.96 5.56 19.44
CA ILE A 407 11.40 5.25 19.48
C ILE A 407 11.83 5.07 20.95
N ASP A 408 11.60 6.07 21.80
CA ASP A 408 12.01 6.03 23.21
C ASP A 408 11.43 4.82 23.96
N ALA A 409 10.16 4.50 23.70
CA ALA A 409 9.51 3.32 24.28
C ALA A 409 10.16 2.01 23.82
N ALA A 410 10.43 1.87 22.51
CA ALA A 410 11.11 0.68 21.99
C ALA A 410 12.53 0.55 22.55
N GLU A 411 13.29 1.65 22.63
CA GLU A 411 14.63 1.68 23.21
C GLU A 411 14.62 1.24 24.67
N ALA A 412 13.68 1.74 25.47
CA ALA A 412 13.54 1.35 26.88
C ALA A 412 13.19 -0.14 27.04
N GLU A 413 12.43 -0.72 26.11
CA GLU A 413 12.02 -2.14 26.16
C GLU A 413 13.13 -3.12 25.74
N VAL A 414 14.07 -2.70 24.88
CA VAL A 414 15.20 -3.54 24.43
C VAL A 414 16.49 -3.30 25.22
N ALA A 415 16.55 -2.19 25.96
CA ALA A 415 17.65 -1.89 26.86
C ALA A 415 17.79 -2.99 27.93
N PRO A 416 19.02 -3.37 28.31
CA PRO A 416 19.23 -4.36 29.36
C PRO A 416 18.64 -3.87 30.68
N VAL A 417 17.77 -4.69 31.28
CA VAL A 417 17.23 -4.45 32.63
C VAL A 417 18.14 -5.17 33.63
N VAL A 418 18.82 -4.40 34.48
CA VAL A 418 19.80 -4.92 35.44
C VAL A 418 19.28 -4.72 36.86
N ARG A 419 19.03 -5.82 37.56
CA ARG A 419 18.51 -5.83 38.93
C ARG A 419 19.51 -6.35 39.96
N ASP A 420 20.53 -7.06 39.52
CA ASP A 420 21.60 -7.59 40.34
C ASP A 420 22.94 -7.65 39.58
N ARG A 421 23.99 -8.10 40.28
CA ARG A 421 25.34 -8.21 39.73
C ARG A 421 25.46 -9.20 38.58
N ASP A 422 24.63 -10.25 38.54
CA ASP A 422 24.72 -11.30 37.54
C ASP A 422 24.08 -10.80 36.23
N GLU A 423 22.94 -10.10 36.32
CA GLU A 423 22.34 -9.41 35.18
C GLU A 423 23.23 -8.27 34.64
N LEU A 424 24.03 -7.62 35.49
CA LEU A 424 25.03 -6.65 35.04
C LEU A 424 26.13 -7.32 34.22
N HIS A 425 26.59 -8.50 34.65
CA HIS A 425 27.57 -9.29 33.89
C HIS A 425 27.00 -9.73 32.55
N ASP A 426 25.75 -10.18 32.51
CA ASP A 426 25.06 -10.54 31.27
C ASP A 426 24.94 -9.34 30.32
N ALA A 427 24.68 -8.15 30.85
CA ALA A 427 24.67 -6.92 30.04
C ALA A 427 26.06 -6.59 29.46
N LEU A 428 27.15 -6.80 30.22
CA LEU A 428 28.53 -6.66 29.70
C LEU A 428 28.82 -7.70 28.60
N LEU A 429 28.32 -8.92 28.74
CA LEU A 429 28.47 -9.98 27.72
C LEU A 429 27.68 -9.67 26.44
N ALA A 430 26.50 -9.05 26.57
CA ALA A 430 25.64 -8.69 25.45
C ALA A 430 26.14 -7.48 24.67
N LEU A 431 26.61 -6.43 25.37
CA LEU A 431 27.10 -5.19 24.77
C LEU A 431 28.59 -5.22 24.40
N TRP A 432 29.35 -6.20 24.92
CA TRP A 432 30.79 -6.45 24.72
C TRP A 432 31.72 -5.36 25.27
N LEU A 433 31.51 -4.10 24.88
CA LEU A 433 32.27 -2.92 25.31
C LEU A 433 31.28 -1.87 25.83
N VAL A 434 31.34 -1.58 27.13
CA VAL A 434 30.38 -0.67 27.79
C VAL A 434 31.11 0.55 28.35
N PRO A 435 30.96 1.76 27.77
CA PRO A 435 31.58 2.98 28.28
C PRO A 435 31.24 3.22 29.76
N ALA A 436 32.17 3.76 30.52
CA ALA A 436 32.06 3.89 31.98
C ALA A 436 30.82 4.67 32.42
N ALA A 437 30.40 5.68 31.65
CA ALA A 437 29.15 6.41 31.92
C ALA A 437 27.93 5.47 31.85
N ARG A 438 27.84 4.65 30.80
CA ARG A 438 26.75 3.68 30.63
C ARG A 438 26.81 2.56 31.67
N ALA A 439 28.00 2.02 31.93
CA ALA A 439 28.20 0.99 32.95
C ALA A 439 27.72 1.45 34.34
N ARG A 440 28.01 2.70 34.71
CA ARG A 440 27.51 3.30 35.96
C ARG A 440 26.00 3.46 35.99
N THR A 441 25.34 3.75 34.85
CA THR A 441 23.87 3.81 34.82
C THR A 441 23.21 2.43 34.97
N LEU A 442 23.89 1.36 34.52
CA LEU A 442 23.42 -0.02 34.68
C LEU A 442 23.71 -0.54 36.10
N ASP A 443 24.81 -0.10 36.71
CA ASP A 443 25.12 -0.38 38.11
C ASP A 443 24.31 0.51 39.06
N GLY A 444 23.03 0.16 39.22
CA GLY A 444 22.10 0.88 40.10
C GLY A 444 22.53 0.92 41.59
N SER A 445 23.46 0.05 41.99
CA SER A 445 24.01 0.00 43.36
C SER A 445 25.28 0.83 43.55
N GLY A 446 26.02 1.08 42.45
CA GLY A 446 27.35 1.68 42.45
C GLY A 446 28.47 0.78 43.01
N ARG A 447 28.20 -0.50 43.28
CA ARG A 447 29.18 -1.47 43.81
C ARG A 447 29.29 -2.76 42.99
N TRP A 448 28.31 -3.07 42.14
CA TRP A 448 28.31 -4.34 41.40
C TRP A 448 29.48 -4.43 40.42
N LEU A 449 29.90 -3.31 39.81
CA LEU A 449 31.09 -3.31 38.94
C LEU A 449 32.36 -3.66 39.71
N ASP A 450 32.52 -3.13 40.92
CA ASP A 450 33.68 -3.41 41.78
C ASP A 450 33.64 -4.86 42.26
N ASP A 451 32.48 -5.36 42.70
CA ASP A 451 32.29 -6.77 43.09
C ASP A 451 32.62 -7.73 41.93
N LEU A 452 32.20 -7.41 40.70
CA LEU A 452 32.52 -8.18 39.50
C LEU A 452 34.01 -8.11 39.15
N ALA A 453 34.64 -6.96 39.34
CA ALA A 453 36.08 -6.80 39.14
C ALA A 453 36.90 -7.61 40.16
N GLU A 454 36.52 -7.58 41.44
CA GLU A 454 37.13 -8.38 42.51
C GLU A 454 36.95 -9.88 42.28
N ALA A 455 35.78 -10.28 41.76
CA ALA A 455 35.51 -11.66 41.36
C ALA A 455 36.21 -12.07 40.04
N GLY A 456 36.91 -11.15 39.36
CA GLY A 456 37.61 -11.41 38.10
C GLY A 456 36.69 -11.59 36.89
N ARG A 457 35.42 -11.17 36.99
CA ARG A 457 34.39 -11.30 35.94
C ARG A 457 34.27 -10.06 35.05
N ALA A 458 34.70 -8.89 35.52
CA ALA A 458 34.73 -7.66 34.74
C ALA A 458 36.11 -7.00 34.77
N VAL A 459 36.46 -6.30 33.70
CA VAL A 459 37.72 -5.57 33.56
C VAL A 459 37.43 -4.17 33.05
N GLN A 460 38.03 -3.16 33.69
CA GLN A 460 38.04 -1.79 33.22
C GLN A 460 39.20 -1.58 32.25
N LEU A 461 38.88 -1.01 31.08
CA LEU A 461 39.82 -0.60 30.05
C LEU A 461 39.94 0.92 30.01
N ARG A 462 41.16 1.43 29.84
CA ARG A 462 41.41 2.84 29.46
C ARG A 462 42.36 2.93 28.26
N TRP A 463 41.97 3.69 27.25
CA TRP A 463 42.80 3.98 26.07
C TRP A 463 42.57 5.42 25.61
N SER A 464 43.42 5.90 24.72
CA SER A 464 43.30 7.26 24.17
C SER A 464 43.08 7.21 22.66
N ARG A 465 42.23 8.11 22.15
CA ARG A 465 41.96 8.28 20.72
C ARG A 465 42.46 9.65 20.27
N PRO A 466 43.18 9.77 19.14
CA PRO A 466 43.49 11.07 18.56
C PRO A 466 42.18 11.79 18.20
N VAL A 467 42.09 13.10 18.44
CA VAL A 467 40.96 13.91 17.96
C VAL A 467 41.01 13.98 16.45
N ASP A 468 39.92 13.58 15.79
CA ASP A 468 39.77 13.81 14.36
C ASP A 468 39.62 15.32 14.12
N ALA A 469 40.58 15.93 13.43
CA ALA A 469 40.61 17.36 13.12
C ALA A 469 39.37 17.89 12.35
N ALA A 470 38.48 17.01 11.90
CA ALA A 470 37.27 17.33 11.13
C ALA A 470 35.99 17.46 11.98
N ALA A 471 36.03 17.26 13.30
CA ALA A 471 34.83 17.11 14.14
C ALA A 471 34.31 18.39 14.82
N THR A 472 34.88 19.57 14.61
CA THR A 472 34.38 20.82 15.23
C THR A 472 33.97 21.86 14.18
N PRO A 473 32.68 21.93 13.80
CA PRO A 473 32.17 23.09 13.09
C PRO A 473 31.97 24.23 14.08
N GLY A 474 32.91 25.18 14.12
CA GLY A 474 32.69 26.49 14.76
C GLY A 474 33.54 26.85 15.99
N GLY A 475 34.72 26.25 16.18
CA GLY A 475 35.69 26.72 17.17
C GLY A 475 36.83 27.48 16.50
N ASP A 476 37.04 28.74 16.86
CA ASP A 476 38.16 29.56 16.39
C ASP A 476 39.49 28.81 16.54
N ALA A 477 40.32 28.88 15.50
CA ALA A 477 41.66 28.33 15.45
C ALA A 477 42.57 29.01 16.49
N GLY A 478 42.53 28.50 17.72
CA GLY A 478 43.52 28.72 18.76
C GLY A 478 44.56 27.60 18.76
N ASP A 479 45.82 27.97 18.95
CA ASP A 479 47.04 27.15 18.96
C ASP A 479 46.91 25.70 19.44
N GLY A 480 47.66 24.83 18.76
CA GLY A 480 47.65 23.38 18.89
C GLY A 480 47.73 22.86 20.33
N ALA A 481 46.73 22.07 20.68
CA ALA A 481 46.81 21.10 21.76
C ALA A 481 46.58 19.71 21.15
N ASP A 482 47.57 18.84 21.30
CA ASP A 482 47.48 17.39 21.16
C ASP A 482 46.43 16.83 22.14
N GLY A 483 45.16 17.10 21.88
CA GLY A 483 44.06 16.61 22.69
C GLY A 483 43.74 15.18 22.30
N ALA A 484 44.35 14.18 22.94
CA ALA A 484 43.83 12.82 22.86
C ALA A 484 42.67 12.68 23.85
N HIS A 485 41.50 12.21 23.39
CA HIS A 485 40.39 11.92 24.30
C HIS A 485 40.65 10.59 25.00
N GLU A 486 40.70 10.61 26.33
CA GLU A 486 40.79 9.39 27.14
C GLU A 486 39.40 8.74 27.24
N HIS A 487 39.32 7.47 26.85
CA HIS A 487 38.11 6.67 26.91
C HIS A 487 38.25 5.60 27.99
N VAL A 488 37.19 5.42 28.78
CA VAL A 488 37.12 4.42 29.83
C VAL A 488 35.88 3.54 29.60
N ALA A 489 36.06 2.23 29.60
CA ALA A 489 34.98 1.27 29.41
C ALA A 489 35.14 0.02 30.29
N TRP A 490 34.06 -0.73 30.43
CA TRP A 490 33.97 -2.00 31.13
C TRP A 490 33.68 -3.12 30.14
N VAL A 491 34.32 -4.26 30.36
CA VAL A 491 34.24 -5.45 29.50
C VAL A 491 34.13 -6.67 30.40
N ALA A 492 33.28 -7.63 30.03
CA ALA A 492 33.26 -8.94 30.68
C ALA A 492 34.58 -9.67 30.37
N THR A 493 35.21 -10.30 31.36
CA THR A 493 36.52 -10.94 31.22
C THR A 493 36.56 -11.97 30.06
N GLU A 494 35.43 -12.62 29.78
CA GLU A 494 35.17 -13.52 28.64
C GLU A 494 35.47 -12.87 27.29
N ARG A 495 35.13 -11.59 27.13
CA ARG A 495 35.24 -10.83 25.88
C ARG A 495 36.53 -10.00 25.80
N LEU A 496 37.35 -10.00 26.85
CA LEU A 496 38.55 -9.17 26.95
C LEU A 496 39.50 -9.33 25.76
N ALA A 497 39.84 -10.57 25.37
CA ALA A 497 40.75 -10.82 24.25
C ALA A 497 40.23 -10.25 22.93
N ALA A 498 38.94 -10.39 22.67
CA ALA A 498 38.31 -9.88 21.46
C ALA A 498 38.27 -8.34 21.43
N VAL A 499 37.94 -7.70 22.55
CA VAL A 499 37.92 -6.23 22.63
C VAL A 499 39.33 -5.64 22.51
N LEU A 500 40.35 -6.29 23.09
CA LEU A 500 41.75 -5.86 22.96
C LEU A 500 42.29 -5.95 21.53
N ALA A 501 41.66 -6.73 20.64
CA ALA A 501 42.02 -6.72 19.22
C ALA A 501 41.74 -5.35 18.56
N LEU A 502 40.77 -4.59 19.07
CA LEU A 502 40.42 -3.24 18.60
C LEU A 502 41.18 -2.12 19.31
N VAL A 503 41.48 -2.33 20.60
CA VAL A 503 42.17 -1.35 21.44
C VAL A 503 43.40 -2.00 22.11
N PRO A 504 44.43 -2.37 21.31
CA PRO A 504 45.57 -3.14 21.80
C PRO A 504 46.37 -2.41 22.89
N ASP A 505 46.41 -1.07 22.82
CA ASP A 505 47.15 -0.21 23.76
C ASP A 505 46.35 0.11 25.04
N ALA A 506 45.17 -0.50 25.24
CA ALA A 506 44.35 -0.24 26.41
C ALA A 506 45.02 -0.75 27.70
N THR A 507 45.09 0.13 28.69
CA THR A 507 45.44 -0.24 30.07
C THR A 507 44.25 -0.97 30.72
N ARG A 508 44.56 -1.98 31.54
CA ARG A 508 43.58 -2.93 32.08
C ARG A 508 43.64 -2.93 33.61
N THR A 509 42.49 -2.93 34.28
CA THR A 509 42.43 -3.00 35.74
C THR A 509 41.18 -3.79 36.16
N PRO A 510 41.29 -4.78 37.07
CA PRO A 510 42.49 -5.24 37.81
C PRO A 510 43.36 -6.25 37.03
N CYS A 511 42.86 -6.76 35.91
CA CYS A 511 43.47 -7.83 35.14
C CYS A 511 44.73 -7.39 34.38
N ARG A 512 45.90 -8.02 34.63
CA ARG A 512 47.16 -7.74 33.92
C ARG A 512 47.41 -8.66 32.71
N GLU A 513 46.98 -9.92 32.80
CA GLU A 513 47.14 -10.94 31.75
C GLU A 513 45.78 -11.38 31.24
N VAL A 514 45.63 -11.51 29.92
CA VAL A 514 44.37 -11.96 29.32
C VAL A 514 44.18 -13.46 29.61
N PRO A 515 43.06 -13.89 30.22
CA PRO A 515 42.86 -15.30 30.53
C PRO A 515 42.81 -16.16 29.27
N ALA A 516 43.42 -17.35 29.32
CA ALA A 516 43.56 -18.24 28.16
C ALA A 516 42.22 -18.70 27.55
N TRP A 517 41.12 -18.67 28.31
CA TRP A 517 39.77 -19.00 27.85
C TRP A 517 39.04 -17.82 27.20
N SER A 518 39.54 -16.59 27.34
CA SER A 518 39.05 -15.46 26.56
C SER A 518 39.61 -15.59 25.14
N THR A 519 38.72 -15.87 24.18
CA THR A 519 39.13 -16.21 22.81
C THR A 519 39.35 -14.92 22.00
N PRO A 520 40.52 -14.73 21.37
CA PRO A 520 40.75 -13.59 20.49
C PRO A 520 39.88 -13.69 19.24
N LEU A 521 39.48 -12.54 18.73
CA LEU A 521 38.80 -12.40 17.45
C LEU A 521 39.63 -11.50 16.55
N ASP A 522 39.42 -11.65 15.24
CA ASP A 522 39.88 -10.65 14.28
C ASP A 522 39.26 -9.28 14.61
N PRO A 523 39.99 -8.15 14.43
CA PRO A 523 39.47 -6.82 14.76
C PRO A 523 38.13 -6.50 14.10
N ASP A 524 37.93 -6.88 12.84
CA ASP A 524 36.67 -6.60 12.13
C ASP A 524 35.52 -7.42 12.72
N ALA A 525 35.79 -8.70 13.04
CA ALA A 525 34.83 -9.57 13.70
C ALA A 525 34.47 -9.04 15.11
N ALA A 526 35.44 -8.53 15.86
CA ALA A 526 35.18 -7.91 17.16
C ALA A 526 34.31 -6.63 17.03
N ALA A 527 34.58 -5.79 16.02
CA ALA A 527 33.81 -4.58 15.74
C ALA A 527 32.35 -4.92 15.41
N ILE A 528 32.13 -5.92 14.53
CA ILE A 528 30.79 -6.42 14.18
C ILE A 528 30.02 -6.85 15.41
N ARG A 529 30.65 -7.60 16.34
CA ARG A 529 29.98 -8.07 17.56
C ARG A 529 29.66 -6.95 18.54
N ILE A 530 30.55 -5.98 18.72
CA ILE A 530 30.32 -4.83 19.60
C ILE A 530 29.21 -3.94 19.03
N VAL A 531 29.32 -3.53 17.76
CA VAL A 531 28.32 -2.68 17.11
C VAL A 531 26.96 -3.37 17.06
N GLY A 532 26.92 -4.65 16.69
CA GLY A 532 25.70 -5.46 16.69
C GLY A 532 25.05 -5.52 18.08
N GLY A 533 25.82 -5.79 19.13
CA GLY A 533 25.30 -5.81 20.51
C GLY A 533 24.68 -4.47 20.93
N TRP A 534 25.26 -3.34 20.52
CA TRP A 534 24.69 -2.02 20.80
C TRP A 534 23.41 -1.72 20.02
N LEU A 535 23.30 -2.21 18.79
CA LEU A 535 22.08 -2.06 17.97
C LEU A 535 20.96 -3.02 18.40
N ASP A 536 21.30 -4.20 18.93
CA ASP A 536 20.33 -5.16 19.49
C ASP A 536 19.64 -4.61 20.75
N HIS A 537 20.32 -3.72 21.48
CA HIS A 537 19.92 -3.18 22.77
C HIS A 537 19.72 -1.66 22.77
N GLY A 538 19.54 -1.07 21.59
CA GLY A 538 19.30 0.36 21.39
C GLY A 538 18.43 0.62 20.17
N GLY A 539 18.06 1.88 19.95
CA GLY A 539 17.31 2.29 18.77
C GLY A 539 18.23 2.91 17.70
N PRO A 540 17.66 3.74 16.80
CA PRO A 540 18.39 4.41 15.75
C PRO A 540 19.63 5.16 16.25
N ARG A 541 20.79 4.94 15.62
CA ARG A 541 22.03 5.67 15.90
C ARG A 541 22.87 5.87 14.65
N SER A 542 23.57 6.98 14.53
CA SER A 542 24.54 7.17 13.45
C SER A 542 25.88 6.48 13.75
N ALA A 543 26.68 6.23 12.71
CA ALA A 543 28.01 5.67 12.87
C ALA A 543 28.90 6.61 13.71
N ARG A 544 28.76 7.94 13.52
CA ARG A 544 29.45 8.96 14.33
C ARG A 544 29.08 8.85 15.81
N GLN A 545 27.79 8.79 16.12
CA GLN A 545 27.32 8.65 17.51
C GLN A 545 27.85 7.38 18.17
N LEU A 546 27.84 6.24 17.46
CA LEU A 546 28.37 4.97 17.95
C LEU A 546 29.89 5.03 18.16
N ALA A 547 30.64 5.61 17.21
CA ALA A 547 32.08 5.78 17.32
C ALA A 547 32.48 6.63 18.53
N ASP A 548 31.81 7.78 18.73
CA ASP A 548 32.04 8.66 19.86
C ASP A 548 31.68 7.99 21.20
N THR A 549 30.54 7.27 21.23
CA THR A 549 30.10 6.54 22.42
C THR A 549 31.08 5.43 22.79
N LEU A 550 31.49 4.62 21.82
CA LEU A 550 32.36 3.47 22.03
C LEU A 550 33.84 3.84 22.17
N GLY A 551 34.24 5.05 21.78
CA GLY A 551 35.65 5.47 21.72
C GLY A 551 36.45 4.76 20.64
N LEU A 552 35.79 4.37 19.53
CA LEU A 552 36.39 3.68 18.38
C LEU A 552 36.52 4.63 17.19
N ALA A 553 37.38 4.27 16.22
CA ALA A 553 37.51 5.06 14.99
C ALA A 553 36.22 4.96 14.14
N PRO A 554 35.71 6.07 13.56
CA PRO A 554 34.49 6.06 12.75
C PRO A 554 34.52 5.06 11.59
N ALA A 555 35.68 4.88 10.94
CA ALA A 555 35.85 3.93 9.85
C ALA A 555 35.64 2.46 10.28
N VAL A 556 36.07 2.09 11.49
CA VAL A 556 35.90 0.73 12.04
C VAL A 556 34.42 0.45 12.31
N VAL A 557 33.72 1.42 12.93
CA VAL A 557 32.28 1.32 13.20
C VAL A 557 31.49 1.25 11.89
N LEU A 558 31.82 2.09 10.91
CA LEU A 558 31.17 2.09 9.61
C LEU A 558 31.37 0.76 8.86
N GLY A 559 32.58 0.20 8.87
CA GLY A 559 32.84 -1.11 8.28
C GLY A 559 31.98 -2.22 8.89
N ALA A 560 31.85 -2.23 10.22
CA ALA A 560 30.97 -3.17 10.93
C ALA A 560 29.49 -2.99 10.57
N LEU A 561 29.01 -1.73 10.45
CA LEU A 561 27.63 -1.43 10.05
C LEU A 561 27.33 -1.90 8.62
N LEU A 562 28.23 -1.63 7.67
CA LEU A 562 28.07 -2.07 6.27
C LEU A 562 28.04 -3.59 6.16
N TRP A 563 28.87 -4.28 6.96
CA TRP A 563 28.83 -5.75 7.03
C TRP A 563 27.49 -6.26 7.58
N LEU A 564 27.00 -5.67 8.68
CA LEU A 564 25.71 -6.03 9.29
C LEU A 564 24.51 -5.72 8.39
N GLU A 565 24.60 -4.69 7.53
CA GLU A 565 23.60 -4.41 6.48
C GLU A 565 23.62 -5.51 5.43
N GLY A 566 24.81 -5.91 4.95
CA GLY A 566 24.95 -7.02 4.00
C GLY A 566 24.44 -8.36 4.53
N ASP A 567 24.54 -8.60 5.85
CA ASP A 567 23.99 -9.77 6.54
C ASP A 567 22.46 -9.67 6.79
N GLY A 568 21.84 -8.52 6.53
CA GLY A 568 20.40 -8.32 6.70
C GLY A 568 19.96 -7.97 8.12
N ALA A 569 20.89 -7.81 9.08
CA ALA A 569 20.58 -7.62 10.49
C ALA A 569 20.05 -6.20 10.80
N ILE A 570 20.55 -5.20 10.08
CA ILE A 570 20.29 -3.77 10.34
C ILE A 570 19.85 -3.06 9.08
N LEU A 571 19.14 -1.94 9.23
CA LEU A 571 18.71 -1.06 8.15
C LEU A 571 19.24 0.36 8.39
N ARG A 572 19.64 1.04 7.31
CA ARG A 572 19.96 2.47 7.33
C ARG A 572 18.80 3.33 6.86
N GLY A 573 18.68 4.53 7.42
CA GLY A 573 17.63 5.47 7.07
C GLY A 573 17.62 6.74 7.93
N SER A 574 16.56 7.53 7.78
CA SER A 574 16.29 8.74 8.57
C SER A 574 15.05 8.48 9.43
N PHE A 575 15.27 8.08 10.68
CA PHE A 575 14.20 7.61 11.58
C PHE A 575 13.70 8.72 12.50
N ARG A 576 14.60 9.60 12.96
CA ARG A 576 14.26 10.73 13.84
C ARG A 576 14.08 12.06 13.08
N PRO A 577 13.27 13.00 13.61
CA PRO A 577 13.23 14.38 13.12
C PRO A 577 14.60 15.05 13.22
N GLY A 578 15.04 15.74 12.16
CA GLY A 578 16.35 16.42 12.11
C GLY A 578 17.53 15.52 11.73
N ALA A 579 17.32 14.23 11.45
CA ALA A 579 18.29 13.40 10.75
C ALA A 579 18.53 13.94 9.32
N PRO A 580 19.67 13.61 8.66
CA PRO A 580 19.99 14.11 7.34
C PRO A 580 18.81 13.93 6.38
N PRO A 581 18.47 14.95 5.57
CA PRO A 581 17.29 14.91 4.73
C PRO A 581 17.34 13.69 3.80
N ARG A 582 16.19 13.02 3.69
CA ARG A 582 15.98 11.90 2.76
C ARG A 582 16.32 12.34 1.34
N SER A 583 16.85 11.42 0.52
CA SER A 583 17.24 11.72 -0.87
C SER A 583 16.12 12.47 -1.62
N ALA A 584 16.45 13.58 -2.27
CA ALA A 584 15.50 14.29 -3.11
C ALA A 584 15.31 13.53 -4.42
N ALA A 585 14.20 13.79 -5.13
CA ALA A 585 14.05 13.30 -6.49
C ALA A 585 15.19 13.84 -7.36
N GLY A 586 15.90 12.95 -8.05
CA GLY A 586 17.09 13.30 -8.80
C GLY A 586 17.53 12.20 -9.74
N ALA A 587 18.66 12.42 -10.43
CA ALA A 587 19.24 11.39 -11.27
C ALA A 587 19.74 10.22 -10.41
N PHE A 588 19.65 9.01 -10.95
CA PHE A 588 20.06 7.80 -10.24
C PHE A 588 21.52 7.84 -9.73
N ARG A 589 22.44 8.41 -10.53
CA ARG A 589 23.84 8.56 -10.13
C ARG A 589 24.03 9.50 -8.95
N ASP A 590 23.22 10.56 -8.87
CA ASP A 590 23.29 11.51 -7.77
C ASP A 590 22.75 10.86 -6.48
N ALA A 591 21.66 10.10 -6.59
CA ALA A 591 21.13 9.31 -5.49
C ALA A 591 22.16 8.30 -4.95
N LEU A 592 22.85 7.58 -5.83
CA LEU A 592 23.94 6.67 -5.43
C LEU A 592 25.15 7.40 -4.84
N ALA A 593 25.55 8.55 -5.41
CA ALA A 593 26.69 9.30 -4.92
C ALA A 593 26.51 9.78 -3.47
N VAL A 594 25.28 10.13 -3.07
CA VAL A 594 24.93 10.46 -1.69
C VAL A 594 25.06 9.23 -0.77
N VAL A 595 24.61 8.08 -1.27
CA VAL A 595 24.60 6.80 -0.55
C VAL A 595 26.01 6.23 -0.34
N ASP A 596 26.93 6.51 -1.27
CA ASP A 596 28.34 6.10 -1.26
C ASP A 596 29.27 7.14 -0.62
N ASP A 597 28.81 8.37 -0.36
CA ASP A 597 29.60 9.39 0.33
C ASP A 597 29.86 8.98 1.78
N PRO A 598 31.13 8.75 2.19
CA PRO A 598 31.45 8.37 3.56
C PRO A 598 31.03 9.44 4.57
N ALA A 599 31.09 10.73 4.23
CA ALA A 599 30.73 11.81 5.14
C ALA A 599 29.22 11.79 5.44
N HIS A 600 28.39 11.63 4.40
CA HIS A 600 26.96 11.46 4.55
C HIS A 600 26.61 10.18 5.33
N THR A 601 27.22 9.06 4.95
CA THR A 601 26.94 7.73 5.54
C THR A 601 27.28 7.66 7.03
N LEU A 602 28.25 8.46 7.50
CA LEU A 602 28.58 8.57 8.92
C LEU A 602 27.45 9.19 9.76
N ASP A 603 26.63 10.04 9.14
CA ASP A 603 25.54 10.78 9.80
C ASP A 603 24.16 10.14 9.60
N VAL A 604 24.02 9.22 8.64
CA VAL A 604 22.82 8.39 8.46
C VAL A 604 22.59 7.51 9.71
N GLU A 605 21.34 7.34 10.12
CA GLU A 605 20.98 6.48 11.24
C GLU A 605 20.87 5.01 10.82
N TRP A 606 21.28 4.13 11.72
CA TRP A 606 21.24 2.68 11.59
C TRP A 606 20.41 2.11 12.73
N CYS A 607 19.57 1.12 12.43
CA CYS A 607 18.74 0.47 13.44
C CYS A 607 18.66 -1.03 13.19
N ASN A 608 18.71 -1.83 14.26
CA ASN A 608 18.41 -3.25 14.15
C ASN A 608 17.00 -3.44 13.60
N ARG A 609 16.85 -4.32 12.61
CA ARG A 609 15.59 -4.56 11.91
C ARG A 609 14.43 -4.93 12.85
N ARG A 610 14.69 -5.75 13.88
CA ARG A 610 13.68 -6.19 14.85
C ARG A 610 13.22 -5.04 15.75
N VAL A 611 14.16 -4.18 16.15
CA VAL A 611 13.87 -2.98 16.93
C VAL A 611 13.08 -1.99 16.07
N LEU A 612 13.48 -1.77 14.82
CA LEU A 612 12.77 -0.91 13.88
C LEU A 612 11.34 -1.39 13.63
N ALA A 613 11.13 -2.68 13.36
CA ALA A 613 9.79 -3.25 13.22
C ALA A 613 8.93 -3.04 14.50
N ARG A 614 9.54 -3.05 15.69
CA ARG A 614 8.86 -2.73 16.95
C ARG A 614 8.49 -1.25 17.02
N ILE A 615 9.39 -0.34 16.67
CA ILE A 615 9.14 1.11 16.61
C ILE A 615 7.97 1.40 15.66
N HIS A 616 7.95 0.80 14.47
CA HIS A 616 6.84 0.94 13.52
C HIS A 616 5.51 0.48 14.13
N ARG A 617 5.48 -0.71 14.77
CA ARG A 617 4.26 -1.22 15.42
C ARG A 617 3.77 -0.29 16.53
N LEU A 618 4.66 0.22 17.38
CA LEU A 618 4.30 1.16 18.44
C LEU A 618 3.79 2.50 17.88
N THR A 619 4.42 3.00 16.82
CA THR A 619 3.99 4.20 16.10
C THR A 619 2.56 4.02 15.55
N LEU A 620 2.31 2.91 14.86
CA LEU A 620 0.98 2.57 14.33
C LEU A 620 -0.06 2.38 15.43
N MET A 621 0.29 1.71 16.52
CA MET A 621 -0.61 1.53 17.67
C MET A 621 -1.01 2.88 18.28
N ARG A 622 -0.08 3.83 18.37
CA ARG A 622 -0.39 5.17 18.90
C ARG A 622 -1.31 5.94 17.96
N LEU A 623 -0.99 5.96 16.67
CA LEU A 623 -1.85 6.58 15.65
C LEU A 623 -3.26 5.95 15.62
N ARG A 624 -3.39 4.67 15.94
CA ARG A 624 -4.69 3.98 16.06
C ARG A 624 -5.43 4.32 17.35
N ARG A 625 -4.73 4.52 18.48
CA ARG A 625 -5.34 4.95 19.75
C ARG A 625 -5.96 6.35 19.65
N GLU A 626 -5.42 7.22 18.80
CA GLU A 626 -6.01 8.52 18.50
C GLU A 626 -7.39 8.39 17.81
N ILE A 627 -7.64 7.27 17.14
CA ILE A 627 -8.85 7.00 16.35
C ILE A 627 -9.43 5.63 16.76
N GLU A 628 -9.65 5.44 18.07
CA GLU A 628 -10.14 4.15 18.57
C GLU A 628 -11.62 3.94 18.18
N PRO A 629 -11.97 2.84 17.49
CA PRO A 629 -13.35 2.54 17.15
C PRO A 629 -14.14 2.26 18.43
N VAL A 630 -15.14 3.09 18.71
CA VAL A 630 -16.02 2.89 19.85
C VAL A 630 -17.10 1.85 19.53
N ASN A 631 -17.53 1.11 20.55
CA ASN A 631 -18.65 0.18 20.36
C ASN A 631 -19.94 0.90 19.98
N ALA A 632 -20.88 0.18 19.37
CA ALA A 632 -22.15 0.75 18.91
C ALA A 632 -22.91 1.49 20.03
N ALA A 633 -22.85 0.99 21.27
CA ALA A 633 -23.51 1.63 22.42
C ALA A 633 -22.88 2.98 22.81
N ALA A 634 -21.56 3.13 22.67
CA ALA A 634 -20.85 4.38 22.88
C ALA A 634 -21.14 5.38 21.75
N LEU A 635 -21.13 4.93 20.49
CA LEU A 635 -21.56 5.74 19.35
C LEU A 635 -23.00 6.23 19.53
N MET A 636 -23.93 5.35 19.92
CA MET A 636 -25.32 5.72 20.13
C MET A 636 -25.50 6.74 21.26
N ARG A 637 -24.78 6.59 22.38
CA ARG A 637 -24.80 7.57 23.47
C ARG A 637 -24.26 8.93 23.03
N PHE A 638 -23.17 8.93 22.25
CA PHE A 638 -22.63 10.15 21.65
C PHE A 638 -23.65 10.78 20.71
N LEU A 639 -24.21 10.03 19.75
CA LEU A 639 -25.17 10.53 18.77
C LEU A 639 -26.42 11.12 19.43
N LEU A 640 -27.00 10.45 20.43
CA LEU A 640 -28.18 10.95 21.15
C LEU A 640 -27.89 12.24 21.92
N ARG A 641 -26.69 12.39 22.51
CA ARG A 641 -26.26 13.62 23.18
C ARG A 641 -25.91 14.73 22.18
N TRP A 642 -25.18 14.39 21.12
CA TRP A 642 -24.78 15.30 20.05
C TRP A 642 -26.00 15.88 19.35
N GLN A 643 -26.97 15.03 19.01
CA GLN A 643 -28.27 15.41 18.46
C GLN A 643 -29.20 16.08 19.48
N ARG A 644 -28.78 16.25 20.73
CA ARG A 644 -29.54 16.90 21.83
C ARG A 644 -30.83 16.18 22.24
N VAL A 645 -31.03 14.93 21.83
CA VAL A 645 -32.23 14.12 22.14
C VAL A 645 -32.13 13.42 23.50
N ALA A 646 -30.90 13.21 24.01
CA ALA A 646 -30.70 12.63 25.33
C ALA A 646 -31.18 13.57 26.45
N ARG A 647 -31.83 13.02 27.48
CA ARG A 647 -32.22 13.78 28.69
C ARG A 647 -30.99 14.47 29.29
N GLY A 648 -31.11 15.77 29.58
CA GLY A 648 -30.03 16.61 30.10
C GLY A 648 -29.07 17.18 29.05
N ALA A 649 -29.16 16.75 27.78
CA ALA A 649 -28.41 17.35 26.66
C ALA A 649 -29.23 18.36 25.85
N GLN A 650 -30.54 18.46 26.12
CA GLN A 650 -31.48 19.37 25.47
C GLN A 650 -31.12 20.83 25.74
N LEU A 651 -31.24 21.69 24.72
CA LEU A 651 -30.99 23.12 24.85
C LEU A 651 -32.23 23.85 25.39
N LEU A 652 -32.09 25.11 25.79
CA LEU A 652 -33.14 25.92 26.40
C LEU A 652 -33.32 27.24 25.64
N GLY A 653 -34.57 27.69 25.55
CA GLY A 653 -34.93 29.01 25.02
C GLY A 653 -34.68 29.19 23.51
N ALA A 654 -34.89 30.43 23.06
CA ALA A 654 -34.74 30.83 21.66
C ALA A 654 -33.30 30.64 21.14
N ASP A 655 -32.26 31.00 21.90
CA ASP A 655 -30.87 30.79 21.49
C ASP A 655 -30.53 29.30 21.30
N GLY A 656 -31.10 28.44 22.14
CA GLY A 656 -31.02 26.99 21.99
C GLY A 656 -31.65 26.52 20.68
N LEU A 657 -32.82 27.08 20.33
CA LEU A 657 -33.51 26.79 19.08
C LEU A 657 -32.66 27.16 17.86
N ALA A 658 -32.01 28.33 17.86
CA ALA A 658 -31.10 28.72 16.77
C ALA A 658 -29.96 27.70 16.55
N ARG A 659 -29.35 27.20 17.64
CA ARG A 659 -28.27 26.19 17.55
C ARG A 659 -28.77 24.82 17.06
N VAL A 660 -29.98 24.42 17.45
CA VAL A 660 -30.60 23.18 16.94
C VAL A 660 -30.90 23.31 15.45
N ILE A 661 -31.41 24.46 15.01
CA ILE A 661 -31.67 24.74 13.58
C ILE A 661 -30.38 24.73 12.78
N GLU A 662 -29.31 25.35 13.30
CA GLU A 662 -27.98 25.34 12.68
C GLU A 662 -27.44 23.91 12.50
N GLN A 663 -27.56 23.08 13.54
CA GLN A 663 -27.13 21.69 13.49
C GLN A 663 -27.96 20.81 12.52
N LEU A 664 -29.24 21.12 12.35
CA LEU A 664 -30.17 20.36 11.51
C LEU A 664 -30.42 21.00 10.14
N GLN A 665 -29.70 22.07 9.81
CA GLN A 665 -29.84 22.73 8.52
C GLN A 665 -29.54 21.74 7.39
N GLY A 666 -30.45 21.68 6.40
CA GLY A 666 -30.38 20.73 5.27
C GLY A 666 -30.99 19.35 5.54
N PHE A 667 -31.41 19.04 6.77
CA PHE A 667 -32.17 17.81 7.04
C PHE A 667 -33.62 17.94 6.57
N GLU A 668 -34.07 17.05 5.67
CA GLU A 668 -35.45 17.08 5.14
C GLU A 668 -36.37 16.13 5.93
N THR A 669 -37.48 16.65 6.46
CA THR A 669 -38.53 15.85 7.11
C THR A 669 -39.91 16.47 6.93
N ALA A 670 -40.98 15.78 7.33
CA ALA A 670 -42.34 16.31 7.21
C ALA A 670 -42.50 17.62 8.00
N ALA A 671 -43.13 18.63 7.39
CA ALA A 671 -43.33 19.94 8.01
C ALA A 671 -43.94 19.85 9.42
N GLY A 672 -44.97 19.00 9.58
CA GLY A 672 -45.61 18.78 10.88
C GLY A 672 -44.75 18.04 11.91
N ALA A 673 -43.71 17.33 11.50
CA ALA A 673 -42.81 16.60 12.42
C ALA A 673 -41.81 17.54 13.09
N TRP A 674 -41.46 18.66 12.46
CA TRP A 674 -40.50 19.62 13.02
C TRP A 674 -40.93 20.15 14.38
N GLU A 675 -42.14 20.68 14.47
CA GLU A 675 -42.66 21.29 15.70
C GLU A 675 -43.27 20.27 16.67
N ARG A 676 -43.62 19.06 16.21
CA ARG A 676 -44.22 18.02 17.05
C ARG A 676 -43.20 17.08 17.67
N GLU A 677 -42.14 16.76 16.93
CA GLU A 677 -41.23 15.65 17.28
C GLU A 677 -39.76 16.09 17.26
N VAL A 678 -39.32 16.84 16.25
CA VAL A 678 -37.87 17.11 16.06
C VAL A 678 -37.35 18.19 17.01
N LEU A 679 -38.00 19.36 17.07
CA LEU A 679 -37.61 20.47 17.94
C LEU A 679 -37.93 20.19 19.42
N PRO A 680 -39.12 19.69 19.79
CA PRO A 680 -39.42 19.37 21.19
C PRO A 680 -38.54 18.28 21.79
N ALA A 681 -38.05 17.33 20.98
CA ALA A 681 -37.11 16.31 21.46
C ALA A 681 -35.73 16.90 21.81
N ARG A 682 -35.37 18.06 21.25
CA ARG A 682 -34.03 18.68 21.36
C ARG A 682 -33.99 19.93 22.24
N LEU A 683 -35.16 20.46 22.57
CA LEU A 683 -35.34 21.67 23.38
C LEU A 683 -36.22 21.37 24.58
N HIS A 684 -35.75 21.77 25.76
CA HIS A 684 -36.56 21.66 26.96
C HIS A 684 -37.58 22.80 27.00
N GLY A 685 -38.87 22.45 27.02
CA GLY A 685 -39.97 23.42 27.06
C GLY A 685 -40.14 24.23 25.78
N TYR A 686 -39.96 23.60 24.60
CA TYR A 686 -40.15 24.25 23.30
C TYR A 686 -41.48 25.02 23.21
N ASP A 687 -41.40 26.29 22.83
CA ASP A 687 -42.54 27.15 22.53
C ASP A 687 -42.51 27.56 21.05
N ALA A 688 -43.62 27.33 20.33
CA ALA A 688 -43.73 27.62 18.90
C ALA A 688 -43.52 29.11 18.58
N SER A 689 -43.82 30.00 19.52
CA SER A 689 -43.63 31.44 19.33
C SER A 689 -42.18 31.84 19.10
N TRP A 690 -41.20 31.05 19.60
CA TRP A 690 -39.78 31.29 19.34
C TRP A 690 -39.44 31.10 17.87
N LEU A 691 -39.99 30.05 17.27
CA LEU A 691 -39.78 29.79 15.85
C LEU A 691 -40.49 30.82 14.98
N ASP A 692 -41.74 31.17 15.33
CA ASP A 692 -42.50 32.22 14.64
C ASP A 692 -41.74 33.56 14.67
N GLN A 693 -41.19 33.93 15.83
CA GLN A 693 -40.40 35.16 15.97
C GLN A 693 -39.11 35.12 15.13
N MET A 694 -38.41 33.98 15.08
CA MET A 694 -37.22 33.82 14.23
C MET A 694 -37.56 33.87 12.74
N CYS A 695 -38.69 33.31 12.34
CA CYS A 695 -39.17 33.37 10.95
C CYS A 695 -39.59 34.80 10.58
N LEU A 696 -40.39 35.45 11.43
CA LEU A 696 -40.84 36.84 11.24
C LEU A 696 -39.68 37.84 11.26
N GLY A 697 -38.67 37.59 12.11
CA GLY A 697 -37.43 38.36 12.17
C GLY A 697 -36.46 38.07 11.01
N GLY A 698 -36.83 37.16 10.10
CA GLY A 698 -36.01 36.79 8.94
C GLY A 698 -34.74 36.01 9.29
N GLN A 699 -34.59 35.54 10.52
CA GLN A 699 -33.41 34.78 10.98
C GLN A 699 -33.44 33.33 10.51
N VAL A 700 -34.63 32.78 10.27
CA VAL A 700 -34.84 31.39 9.82
C VAL A 700 -35.83 31.39 8.67
N THR A 701 -35.60 30.56 7.66
CA THR A 701 -36.50 30.39 6.52
C THR A 701 -36.83 28.91 6.31
N TRP A 702 -38.10 28.65 6.00
CA TRP A 702 -38.58 27.34 5.58
C TRP A 702 -38.35 27.13 4.09
N CYS A 703 -37.69 26.03 3.75
CA CYS A 703 -37.38 25.69 2.37
C CYS A 703 -37.77 24.24 2.06
N ARG A 704 -37.80 23.91 0.77
CA ARG A 704 -38.11 22.57 0.27
C ARG A 704 -37.02 22.14 -0.70
N LEU A 705 -36.36 21.00 -0.42
CA LEU A 705 -35.29 20.46 -1.28
C LEU A 705 -35.88 19.62 -2.42
N SER A 706 -36.86 18.77 -2.12
CA SER A 706 -37.37 17.79 -3.07
C SER A 706 -38.59 18.30 -3.86
N PRO A 707 -38.56 18.39 -5.21
CA PRO A 707 -39.74 18.75 -5.99
C PRO A 707 -40.88 17.75 -5.79
N ARG A 708 -42.12 18.20 -5.96
CA ARG A 708 -43.32 17.37 -5.76
C ARG A 708 -43.35 16.30 -6.87
N LYS A 709 -43.16 15.01 -6.53
CA LYS A 709 -43.51 13.93 -7.46
C LYS A 709 -44.97 14.13 -7.88
N LYS A 710 -45.20 14.44 -9.16
CA LYS A 710 -46.54 14.46 -9.74
C LYS A 710 -47.11 13.06 -9.50
N ALA A 711 -48.20 12.97 -8.73
CA ALA A 711 -48.92 11.71 -8.62
C ALA A 711 -49.41 11.36 -10.02
N VAL A 712 -48.84 10.32 -10.62
CA VAL A 712 -49.39 9.69 -11.81
C VAL A 712 -50.69 9.07 -11.34
N ALA A 713 -51.80 9.74 -11.66
CA ALA A 713 -53.12 9.18 -11.45
C ALA A 713 -53.27 7.99 -12.41
N GLU A 714 -53.57 6.83 -11.85
CA GLU A 714 -54.05 5.66 -12.56
C GLU A 714 -55.27 6.06 -13.41
N ALA A 715 -55.10 6.03 -14.73
CA ALA A 715 -56.20 5.97 -15.69
C ALA A 715 -55.83 4.89 -16.69
N GLY A 716 -56.75 3.94 -16.85
CA GLY A 716 -56.58 2.71 -17.61
C GLY A 716 -56.26 2.93 -19.08
N ASP A 717 -55.59 1.90 -19.59
CA ASP A 717 -55.48 1.46 -20.97
C ASP A 717 -56.77 1.72 -21.78
N ASP A 718 -56.65 2.59 -22.80
CA ASP A 718 -57.33 2.46 -24.09
C ASP A 718 -56.80 3.53 -25.07
N GLY A 719 -56.76 3.16 -26.35
CA GLY A 719 -55.91 3.74 -27.39
C GLY A 719 -56.40 4.99 -28.14
N ASP A 720 -55.53 5.36 -29.08
CA ASP A 720 -55.68 6.24 -30.25
C ASP A 720 -55.69 7.78 -30.13
N ALA A 721 -54.60 8.33 -30.69
CA ALA A 721 -54.53 9.41 -31.68
C ALA A 721 -54.54 10.91 -31.28
N ALA A 722 -53.50 11.58 -31.83
CA ALA A 722 -53.48 12.90 -32.49
C ALA A 722 -52.99 14.15 -31.72
N ASN A 723 -51.87 14.69 -32.25
CA ASN A 723 -51.41 16.07 -32.36
C ASN A 723 -52.30 17.22 -31.83
N ALA A 724 -51.69 18.12 -31.05
CA ALA A 724 -51.82 19.57 -31.21
C ALA A 724 -50.64 20.29 -30.51
N GLY A 725 -50.01 21.23 -31.23
CA GLY A 725 -48.98 22.12 -30.70
C GLY A 725 -49.53 23.46 -30.20
N ASP A 726 -48.65 24.14 -29.48
CA ASP A 726 -48.48 25.58 -29.22
C ASP A 726 -49.47 26.42 -28.38
N ASP A 727 -48.81 27.22 -27.53
CA ASP A 727 -49.12 28.55 -26.98
C ASP A 727 -50.11 28.73 -25.82
N ALA A 728 -49.56 29.14 -24.66
CA ALA A 728 -49.97 30.37 -23.96
C ALA A 728 -48.99 30.77 -22.82
N THR A 729 -48.20 31.80 -23.14
CA THR A 729 -47.56 32.85 -22.34
C THR A 729 -47.96 33.10 -20.86
N ALA A 730 -46.91 33.18 -20.03
CA ALA A 730 -46.52 34.24 -19.08
C ALA A 730 -47.54 34.92 -18.13
N ALA A 731 -47.28 34.76 -16.82
CA ALA A 731 -47.44 35.73 -15.74
C ALA A 731 -46.67 35.17 -14.51
N ALA A 732 -45.89 35.87 -13.68
CA ALA A 732 -45.43 37.25 -13.60
C ALA A 732 -44.13 37.22 -12.75
N ALA A 733 -43.24 38.20 -12.94
CA ALA A 733 -41.97 38.32 -12.23
C ALA A 733 -42.12 38.47 -10.70
N ALA A 734 -41.35 37.68 -9.95
CA ALA A 734 -40.97 37.90 -8.55
C ALA A 734 -39.50 37.40 -8.40
N PRO A 735 -38.73 37.95 -7.44
CA PRO A 735 -37.29 38.17 -7.58
C PRO A 735 -36.50 36.86 -7.66
N ARG A 736 -35.34 36.89 -8.34
CA ARG A 736 -34.31 35.83 -8.29
C ARG A 736 -34.05 35.52 -6.83
N THR A 737 -34.60 34.40 -6.36
CA THR A 737 -34.54 33.97 -4.98
C THR A 737 -33.60 32.79 -4.92
N LEU A 738 -32.93 32.68 -3.77
CA LEU A 738 -32.17 31.57 -3.18
C LEU A 738 -32.48 30.14 -3.68
N ALA A 739 -33.66 29.91 -4.26
CA ALA A 739 -34.08 28.69 -4.94
C ALA A 739 -33.19 28.31 -6.14
N ASP A 740 -32.75 29.25 -6.98
CA ASP A 740 -31.89 28.94 -8.13
C ASP A 740 -30.47 28.53 -7.69
N ASP A 741 -29.97 29.15 -6.60
CA ASP A 741 -28.68 28.79 -5.99
C ASP A 741 -28.76 27.48 -5.20
N LEU A 742 -29.86 27.21 -4.49
CA LEU A 742 -30.11 25.93 -3.81
C LEU A 742 -30.30 24.79 -4.81
N GLN A 743 -30.99 25.01 -5.92
CA GLN A 743 -31.19 23.99 -6.93
C GLN A 743 -29.88 23.64 -7.66
N ARG A 744 -28.98 24.62 -7.81
CA ARG A 744 -27.59 24.43 -8.26
C ARG A 744 -26.73 23.67 -7.23
N ILE A 745 -26.81 24.03 -5.95
CA ILE A 745 -26.11 23.34 -4.85
C ILE A 745 -26.61 21.89 -4.68
N LEU A 746 -27.91 21.64 -4.89
CA LEU A 746 -28.53 20.31 -4.77
C LEU A 746 -28.29 19.42 -5.99
N THR A 747 -28.11 19.99 -7.18
CA THR A 747 -27.59 19.21 -8.33
C THR A 747 -26.10 18.93 -8.19
N GLU A 748 -25.35 19.74 -7.45
CA GLU A 748 -23.92 19.59 -7.19
C GLU A 748 -23.59 18.61 -6.02
N HIS A 749 -24.57 18.23 -5.18
CA HIS A 749 -24.38 17.37 -3.98
C HIS A 749 -25.35 16.17 -3.87
N ALA A 750 -25.92 15.71 -4.99
CA ALA A 750 -26.88 14.60 -5.00
C ALA A 750 -26.30 13.23 -4.56
N ASP A 751 -24.97 13.07 -4.57
CA ASP A 751 -24.31 11.79 -4.26
C ASP A 751 -24.06 11.56 -2.75
N ASP A 752 -24.28 12.55 -1.89
CA ASP A 752 -24.11 12.42 -0.42
C ASP A 752 -25.37 11.89 0.32
N ALA A 753 -26.28 11.24 -0.41
CA ALA A 753 -27.52 10.67 0.12
C ALA A 753 -27.34 9.41 1.01
N TYR A 754 -26.11 9.06 1.41
CA TYR A 754 -25.82 7.88 2.23
C TYR A 754 -26.09 8.09 3.74
N THR A 755 -26.21 9.34 4.20
CA THR A 755 -26.37 9.66 5.63
C THR A 755 -27.82 9.54 6.12
N VAL A 756 -28.82 9.58 5.23
CA VAL A 756 -30.24 9.62 5.61
C VAL A 756 -30.83 8.23 5.87
N ASP A 757 -30.40 7.19 5.16
CA ASP A 757 -30.97 5.83 5.30
C ASP A 757 -30.53 5.13 6.60
N VAL A 758 -29.28 5.35 7.03
CA VAL A 758 -28.72 4.74 8.25
C VAL A 758 -29.39 5.31 9.50
N PHE A 759 -29.57 6.63 9.59
CA PHE A 759 -30.22 7.26 10.75
C PHE A 759 -31.72 6.96 10.82
N THR A 760 -32.40 6.85 9.69
CA THR A 760 -33.83 6.54 9.65
C THR A 760 -34.11 5.08 10.03
N LYS A 761 -33.26 4.13 9.61
CA LYS A 761 -33.35 2.73 10.05
C LYS A 761 -32.94 2.56 11.52
N MET A 762 -31.92 3.29 11.99
CA MET A 762 -31.45 3.21 13.37
C MET A 762 -32.44 3.82 14.37
N ALA A 763 -33.13 4.91 14.00
CA ALA A 763 -34.23 5.48 14.79
C ALA A 763 -35.44 4.53 14.91
N ARG A 764 -35.74 3.75 13.85
CA ARG A 764 -36.79 2.70 13.89
C ARG A 764 -36.40 1.51 14.77
N SER A 765 -35.12 1.11 14.79
CA SER A 765 -34.64 0.03 15.67
C SER A 765 -34.58 0.43 17.15
N LEU A 766 -34.34 1.70 17.47
CA LEU A 766 -34.37 2.21 18.86
C LEU A 766 -35.78 2.34 19.42
N ALA A 767 -36.80 2.51 18.57
CA ALA A 767 -38.21 2.47 18.98
C ALA A 767 -38.70 1.04 19.30
N ALA A 768 -37.94 0.01 18.96
CA ALA A 768 -38.30 -1.40 19.16
C ALA A 768 -37.63 -2.05 20.40
N VAL A 769 -36.83 -1.31 21.17
CA VAL A 769 -36.23 -1.81 22.41
C VAL A 769 -37.09 -1.36 23.59
N ALA A 770 -37.81 -2.32 24.18
CA ALA A 770 -38.63 -2.12 25.37
C ALA A 770 -37.82 -1.56 26.56
N PRO A 771 -38.43 -0.76 27.45
CA PRO A 771 -37.79 -0.38 28.70
C PRO A 771 -37.75 -1.58 29.66
N LEU A 772 -36.58 -1.81 30.25
CA LEU A 772 -36.42 -2.58 31.48
C LEU A 772 -37.24 -1.89 32.58
N ASP A 773 -38.44 -2.41 32.85
CA ASP A 773 -39.01 -2.70 34.17
C ASP A 773 -40.55 -2.63 34.17
N GLN A 774 -41.18 -3.79 34.46
CA GLN A 774 -42.51 -4.01 35.05
C GLN A 774 -43.77 -4.05 34.13
N ILE A 775 -44.44 -5.21 34.13
CA ILE A 775 -45.82 -5.50 33.64
C ILE A 775 -46.69 -5.79 34.89
N PRO A 776 -47.94 -5.27 35.04
CA PRO A 776 -49.11 -6.05 34.63
C PRO A 776 -50.34 -5.30 34.02
N ALA A 777 -50.91 -5.97 33.01
CA ALA A 777 -52.33 -6.15 32.59
C ALA A 777 -53.26 -4.98 32.16
N GLU A 778 -53.60 -5.03 30.85
CA GLU A 778 -54.79 -4.65 30.03
C GLU A 778 -56.13 -4.14 30.67
N PRO A 779 -57.08 -3.50 29.92
CA PRO A 779 -57.31 -3.60 28.45
C PRO A 779 -57.65 -2.28 27.67
N THR A 780 -57.49 -2.36 26.34
CA THR A 780 -58.06 -1.48 25.28
C THR A 780 -59.61 -1.47 25.29
N PRO A 781 -60.35 -0.47 24.73
CA PRO A 781 -60.22 -0.05 23.31
C PRO A 781 -60.52 1.44 22.99
N ALA A 782 -60.00 1.93 21.85
CA ALA A 782 -60.76 2.63 20.80
C ALA A 782 -59.82 3.24 19.75
N ALA A 783 -60.19 3.02 18.49
CA ALA A 783 -59.50 3.47 17.29
C ALA A 783 -59.19 4.98 17.29
N ARG A 784 -57.96 5.34 16.90
CA ARG A 784 -57.65 6.64 16.31
C ARG A 784 -56.99 6.44 14.95
N THR A 785 -57.77 6.85 13.95
CA THR A 785 -57.46 7.20 12.58
C THR A 785 -55.99 7.49 12.27
N ALA A 786 -55.47 6.80 11.25
CA ALA A 786 -54.22 7.14 10.58
C ALA A 786 -54.32 8.56 9.96
N PRO A 787 -53.27 9.41 10.05
CA PRO A 787 -53.27 10.66 9.32
C PRO A 787 -53.12 10.40 7.82
N SER A 788 -54.10 10.85 7.06
CA SER A 788 -54.15 10.87 5.60
C SER A 788 -53.13 11.83 4.99
N ARG A 789 -52.69 11.53 3.76
CA ARG A 789 -51.89 12.35 2.82
C ARG A 789 -50.43 12.58 3.27
N ALA A 790 -49.49 12.17 2.42
CA ALA A 790 -48.06 12.46 2.58
C ALA A 790 -47.85 13.96 2.79
N ALA A 791 -47.48 14.36 4.02
CA ALA A 791 -47.19 15.74 4.36
C ALA A 791 -46.01 16.25 3.52
N PRO A 792 -45.99 17.54 3.13
CA PRO A 792 -44.86 18.09 2.40
C PRO A 792 -43.59 17.97 3.25
N LEU A 793 -42.53 17.47 2.63
CA LEU A 793 -41.19 17.46 3.19
C LEU A 793 -40.58 18.87 3.10
N THR A 794 -39.94 19.30 4.18
CA THR A 794 -39.40 20.65 4.37
C THR A 794 -38.14 20.60 5.25
N PHE A 795 -37.27 21.60 5.09
CA PHE A 795 -36.12 21.82 5.96
C PHE A 795 -36.06 23.28 6.41
N MET A 796 -35.26 23.53 7.45
CA MET A 796 -35.05 24.87 8.03
C MET A 796 -33.64 25.35 7.71
N MET A 797 -33.49 26.66 7.50
CA MET A 797 -32.18 27.29 7.23
C MET A 797 -32.09 28.63 7.96
N ARG A 798 -30.91 28.94 8.54
CA ARG A 798 -30.64 30.24 9.19
C ARG A 798 -30.16 31.25 8.15
N ALA A 799 -30.67 32.49 8.20
CA ALA A 799 -30.38 33.53 7.21
C ALA A 799 -28.96 34.12 7.29
N ASP A 800 -28.34 34.11 8.48
CA ASP A 800 -27.01 34.70 8.72
C ASP A 800 -25.83 33.73 8.50
N ALA A 801 -26.04 32.64 7.76
CA ALA A 801 -24.94 31.73 7.49
C ALA A 801 -23.95 32.41 6.51
N ALA A 802 -22.82 32.83 7.06
CA ALA A 802 -21.72 33.54 6.39
C ALA A 802 -21.02 32.75 5.25
N TRP A 803 -21.46 31.52 4.95
CA TRP A 803 -21.02 30.74 3.80
C TRP A 803 -21.48 31.29 2.43
N LEU A 804 -22.39 32.28 2.42
CA LEU A 804 -22.84 32.97 1.20
C LEU A 804 -22.08 34.27 0.89
N ARG A 805 -21.07 34.67 1.68
CA ARG A 805 -20.28 35.90 1.44
C ARG A 805 -18.77 35.69 1.59
N ALA A 806 -18.10 35.26 0.52
CA ALA A 806 -16.98 35.97 -0.11
C ALA A 806 -16.30 35.10 -1.22
N PRO A 807 -15.70 35.68 -2.28
CA PRO A 807 -15.69 37.09 -2.67
C PRO A 807 -16.18 37.35 -4.11
N ALA A 808 -17.20 38.19 -4.24
CA ALA A 808 -17.18 39.25 -5.24
C ALA A 808 -16.47 40.44 -4.57
N ALA A 809 -15.14 40.38 -4.44
CA ALA A 809 -14.40 41.48 -3.84
C ALA A 809 -14.40 42.67 -4.81
N LEU A 810 -14.75 43.84 -4.27
CA LEU A 810 -14.61 45.17 -4.87
C LEU A 810 -15.57 45.49 -6.03
N ARG A 811 -16.76 45.99 -5.70
CA ARG A 811 -17.37 47.11 -6.43
C ARG A 811 -17.94 48.11 -5.42
N ASP A 812 -17.25 49.24 -5.32
CA ASP A 812 -17.64 50.54 -4.77
C ASP A 812 -17.93 50.66 -3.26
N GLY A 813 -16.97 51.22 -2.53
CA GLY A 813 -17.13 51.77 -1.17
C GLY A 813 -16.04 51.35 -0.20
#